data_AF-A0A846BC23-F1
#
_entry.id   AF-A0A846BC23-F1
#
_cell.length_a   1.000
_cell.length_b   1.000
_cell.length_c   1.000
_cell.angle_alpha   90.00
_cell.angle_beta   90.00
_cell.angle_gamma   90.00
#
_symmetry.space_group_name_H-M   'P 1'
#
loop_
_entity.id
_entity.type
_entity.pdbx_description
1 polymer ?
#
loop_
_entity_poly.entity_id
_entity_poly.type
_entity_poly.pdbx_seq_one_letter_code
_entity_poly.pdbx_strand_id
1 'polypeptide(L)'
;MDIVTAANVTLTNCDKEQIHIPGSIQPHGVLFVLREPQLEIVQVSQNTEDLIGISPDDLVGEPLVNLLGQQQSELITHCLAKDFEQINPLKITLTRNNQNYLFNGIVHRSPDSYIILELEPLTSNQDNKFFQFYQMTKGTLSKMQNAFNLQELSQIIVEEIKTLTGFDRVMVYRFDPDKSGHVIAETKRDDLTAFLGLHYPATDIPQPARRLYQLNLLRLIPDLDYQPVELPPNPEDHQPFDLSYSVLRSVSPIHIEYLKNMGVQASMSISLIQNQKLWGLIACHHYSPKYLSYEIRTACEFLGQVISLEIDSKEENQDLDYKQSIKMIHPQLIEILSQTDDWVEGLGRSPKNLLNLVGAQGAILSIEGELTQIGTTPQKSDSSLLIQWLKTKINEQNIFYTDCLIKEYAAAADFTQVGSGLLALEISKIREHYILWFRPEVLQTVNWAGNPSKGVKVEADGSLILSPRQSFNLWKETVKYTSLPWKNCEIQEAIELKNTIIDIVLRKVDELAQLNLELQRSNIELDAFAYVASHDLKEPLRGIHNYSTFLLEDYAQILDQEGLYKLQTLVRLSKRMEELINVLLTYSRLGRTELALQPTDAEKLIKNIENVVNINQADEEIEIRIPRPLPLIACDPILVAQVFDNLIQNAIKYNNSPQKWVEIGWLDLQTNEAGENFAFYVKDNGIGIREKHLDVIFRIFKRLHGQSKYGGGTGAGLTIVKKIVERHGGKIWVESIYGEGTIFYFTLK
;
A
#
# COMPACT_ATOMS: atom_id res chain seq x y z
N MET A 1 -46.85 -3.04 5.32
CA MET A 1 -46.15 -3.00 4.02
C MET A 1 -46.87 -3.99 3.15
N ASP A 2 -47.45 -3.53 2.05
CA ASP A 2 -48.21 -4.41 1.15
C ASP A 2 -47.28 -5.45 0.52
N ILE A 3 -47.72 -6.72 0.53
CA ILE A 3 -46.99 -7.85 -0.04
C ILE A 3 -46.95 -7.68 -1.56
N VAL A 4 -45.76 -7.75 -2.15
CA VAL A 4 -45.58 -7.67 -3.61
C VAL A 4 -45.62 -9.08 -4.19
N THR A 5 -46.70 -9.39 -4.90
CA THR A 5 -46.99 -10.67 -5.56
C THR A 5 -46.91 -10.51 -7.08
N ALA A 6 -47.07 -11.61 -7.82
CA ALA A 6 -47.10 -11.58 -9.29
C ALA A 6 -48.19 -10.64 -9.86
N ALA A 7 -49.23 -10.31 -9.09
CA ALA A 7 -50.34 -9.46 -9.53
C ALA A 7 -50.05 -7.94 -9.46
N ASN A 8 -49.10 -7.51 -8.63
CA ASN A 8 -48.80 -6.08 -8.39
C ASN A 8 -47.29 -5.74 -8.50
N VAL A 9 -46.50 -6.65 -9.07
CA VAL A 9 -45.06 -6.45 -9.27
C VAL A 9 -44.79 -5.50 -10.45
N THR A 10 -43.82 -4.61 -10.23
CA THR A 10 -43.23 -3.64 -11.17
C THR A 10 -41.71 -3.70 -11.03
N LEU A 11 -40.91 -3.20 -11.98
CA LEU A 11 -39.45 -3.18 -11.77
C LEU A 11 -39.00 -2.22 -10.65
N THR A 12 -39.84 -1.29 -10.20
CA THR A 12 -39.57 -0.43 -9.03
C THR A 12 -39.70 -1.16 -7.69
N ASN A 13 -40.43 -2.27 -7.65
CA ASN A 13 -40.61 -3.10 -6.46
C ASN A 13 -40.23 -4.58 -6.71
N CYS A 14 -39.57 -4.91 -7.83
CA CYS A 14 -39.20 -6.29 -8.17
C CYS A 14 -38.23 -6.90 -7.16
N ASP A 15 -37.40 -6.08 -6.52
CA ASP A 15 -36.55 -6.51 -5.41
C ASP A 15 -37.35 -6.97 -4.17
N LYS A 16 -38.64 -6.62 -4.11
CA LYS A 16 -39.59 -7.04 -3.08
C LYS A 16 -40.55 -8.12 -3.56
N GLU A 17 -40.54 -8.48 -4.84
CA GLU A 17 -41.35 -9.58 -5.37
C GLU A 17 -40.96 -10.87 -4.67
N GLN A 18 -41.93 -11.54 -4.07
CA GLN A 18 -41.71 -12.80 -3.40
C GLN A 18 -41.74 -13.95 -4.41
N ILE A 19 -40.79 -13.96 -5.34
CA ILE A 19 -40.68 -14.95 -6.43
C ILE A 19 -40.48 -16.40 -5.96
N HIS A 20 -40.21 -16.61 -4.66
CA HIS A 20 -40.12 -17.92 -4.03
C HIS A 20 -41.49 -18.51 -3.69
N ILE A 21 -42.54 -17.69 -3.55
CA ILE A 21 -43.91 -18.10 -3.21
C ILE A 21 -44.92 -17.65 -4.28
N PRO A 22 -44.76 -18.05 -5.56
CA PRO A 22 -45.63 -17.58 -6.64
C PRO A 22 -47.05 -18.16 -6.61
N GLY A 23 -47.35 -19.11 -5.71
CA GLY A 23 -48.66 -19.79 -5.65
C GLY A 23 -49.01 -20.58 -6.91
N SER A 24 -48.03 -20.87 -7.76
CA SER A 24 -48.25 -21.55 -9.04
C SER A 24 -46.99 -22.25 -9.54
N ILE A 25 -47.20 -23.22 -10.44
CA ILE A 25 -46.16 -24.00 -11.11
C ILE A 25 -46.30 -23.93 -12.63
N GLN A 26 -45.25 -24.37 -13.33
CA GLN A 26 -45.25 -24.63 -14.76
C GLN A 26 -46.02 -25.94 -15.06
N PRO A 27 -46.78 -26.00 -16.17
CA PRO A 27 -47.76 -27.06 -16.41
C PRO A 27 -47.20 -28.41 -16.85
N HIS A 28 -45.88 -28.52 -17.07
CA HIS A 28 -45.26 -29.72 -17.62
C HIS A 28 -45.02 -30.84 -16.58
N GLY A 29 -45.35 -30.59 -15.32
CA GLY A 29 -45.34 -31.57 -14.24
C GLY A 29 -46.42 -31.26 -13.21
N VAL A 30 -46.58 -32.13 -12.23
CA VAL A 30 -47.48 -31.93 -11.07
C VAL A 30 -46.66 -31.79 -9.79
N LEU A 31 -47.18 -31.03 -8.84
CA LEU A 31 -46.54 -30.80 -7.54
C LEU A 31 -47.49 -31.23 -6.41
N PHE A 32 -46.94 -31.99 -5.45
CA PHE A 32 -47.60 -32.39 -4.22
C PHE A 32 -46.89 -31.78 -3.02
N VAL A 33 -47.66 -31.22 -2.10
CA VAL A 33 -47.20 -30.79 -0.77
C VAL A 33 -47.65 -31.85 0.22
N LEU A 34 -46.68 -32.44 0.92
CA LEU A 34 -46.87 -33.59 1.79
C LEU A 34 -46.46 -33.26 3.23
N ARG A 35 -47.19 -33.85 4.19
CA ARG A 35 -46.93 -33.71 5.63
C ARG A 35 -46.35 -35.00 6.22
N GLU A 36 -45.23 -34.88 6.92
CA GLU A 36 -44.65 -35.97 7.70
C GLU A 36 -45.46 -36.24 8.98
N PRO A 37 -45.48 -37.47 9.52
CA PRO A 37 -44.74 -38.66 9.07
C PRO A 37 -45.49 -39.56 8.07
N GLN A 38 -46.80 -39.42 7.88
CA GLN A 38 -47.60 -40.32 7.03
C GLN A 38 -47.53 -40.00 5.52
N LEU A 39 -46.87 -38.90 5.14
CA LEU A 39 -46.90 -38.34 3.78
C LEU A 39 -48.34 -38.07 3.31
N GLU A 40 -49.12 -37.44 4.20
CA GLU A 40 -50.46 -36.97 3.89
C GLU A 40 -50.39 -35.83 2.86
N ILE A 41 -51.22 -35.89 1.83
CA ILE A 41 -51.28 -34.86 0.79
C ILE A 41 -52.03 -33.64 1.34
N VAL A 42 -51.30 -32.55 1.60
CA VAL A 42 -51.87 -31.30 2.13
C VAL A 42 -52.46 -30.46 1.01
N GLN A 43 -51.73 -30.34 -0.10
CA GLN A 43 -52.13 -29.58 -1.28
C GLN A 43 -51.51 -30.18 -2.54
N VAL A 44 -52.15 -29.97 -3.69
CA VAL A 44 -51.65 -30.38 -5.01
C VAL A 44 -51.86 -29.28 -6.03
N SER A 45 -51.06 -29.28 -7.10
CA SER A 45 -51.27 -28.39 -8.23
C SER A 45 -52.56 -28.73 -8.99
N GLN A 46 -53.25 -27.73 -9.53
CA GLN A 46 -54.57 -27.93 -10.15
C GLN A 46 -54.57 -28.79 -11.44
N ASN A 47 -53.40 -29.07 -12.02
CA ASN A 47 -53.24 -29.89 -13.24
C ASN A 47 -53.10 -31.40 -12.98
N THR A 48 -53.41 -31.91 -11.77
CA THR A 48 -53.41 -33.35 -11.52
C THR A 48 -54.41 -34.09 -12.40
N GLU A 49 -55.57 -33.51 -12.67
CA GLU A 49 -56.56 -34.15 -13.53
C GLU A 49 -56.05 -34.31 -14.97
N ASP A 50 -55.28 -33.35 -15.48
CA ASP A 50 -54.74 -33.42 -16.84
C ASP A 50 -53.58 -34.42 -16.97
N LEU A 51 -52.67 -34.46 -15.99
CA LEU A 51 -51.41 -35.22 -16.07
C LEU A 51 -51.46 -36.61 -15.45
N ILE A 52 -52.19 -36.78 -14.34
CA ILE A 52 -52.35 -38.07 -13.65
C ILE A 52 -53.80 -38.57 -13.70
N GLY A 53 -54.72 -37.74 -14.17
CA GLY A 53 -56.12 -38.12 -14.40
C GLY A 53 -57.01 -38.09 -13.15
N ILE A 54 -56.53 -37.56 -12.02
CA ILE A 54 -57.26 -37.54 -10.74
C ILE A 54 -57.48 -36.09 -10.33
N SER A 55 -58.71 -35.74 -9.95
CA SER A 55 -59.07 -34.40 -9.50
C SER A 55 -58.25 -34.01 -8.26
N PRO A 56 -57.80 -32.75 -8.14
CA PRO A 56 -57.16 -32.25 -6.91
C PRO A 56 -57.95 -32.55 -5.63
N ASP A 57 -59.28 -32.41 -5.68
CA ASP A 57 -60.17 -32.61 -4.52
C ASP A 57 -60.18 -34.07 -4.02
N ASP A 58 -59.93 -35.04 -4.91
CA ASP A 58 -59.88 -36.46 -4.57
C ASP A 58 -58.53 -36.87 -3.95
N LEU A 59 -57.51 -35.99 -3.99
CA LEU A 59 -56.15 -36.26 -3.51
C LEU A 59 -55.87 -35.60 -2.17
N VAL A 60 -56.43 -34.41 -1.91
CA VAL A 60 -56.16 -33.65 -0.69
C VAL A 60 -56.74 -34.38 0.54
N GLY A 61 -55.92 -34.52 1.59
CA GLY A 61 -56.24 -35.24 2.82
C GLY A 61 -55.99 -36.75 2.77
N GLU A 62 -55.68 -37.30 1.59
CA GLU A 62 -55.36 -38.72 1.44
C GLU A 62 -53.85 -38.99 1.66
N PRO A 63 -53.47 -40.12 2.27
CA PRO A 63 -52.08 -40.58 2.31
C PRO A 63 -51.52 -40.86 0.91
N LEU A 64 -50.28 -40.43 0.63
CA LEU A 64 -49.63 -40.65 -0.68
C LEU A 64 -49.58 -42.14 -1.11
N VAL A 65 -49.59 -43.06 -0.15
CA VAL A 65 -49.62 -44.51 -0.40
C VAL A 65 -50.88 -44.97 -1.13
N ASN A 66 -52.01 -44.28 -0.96
CA ASN A 66 -53.24 -44.59 -1.67
C ASN A 66 -53.12 -44.26 -3.17
N LEU A 67 -52.28 -43.27 -3.51
CA LEU A 67 -52.01 -42.86 -4.89
C LEU A 67 -50.95 -43.76 -5.56
N LEU A 68 -49.77 -43.89 -4.95
CA LEU A 68 -48.60 -44.54 -5.58
C LEU A 68 -48.43 -46.02 -5.22
N GLY A 69 -49.15 -46.51 -4.21
CA GLY A 69 -48.98 -47.83 -3.64
C GLY A 69 -47.78 -47.95 -2.69
N GLN A 70 -47.80 -48.99 -1.86
CA GLN A 70 -46.83 -49.21 -0.78
C GLN A 70 -45.37 -49.15 -1.24
N GLN A 71 -45.03 -49.83 -2.33
CA GLN A 71 -43.65 -49.93 -2.82
C GLN A 71 -43.06 -48.57 -3.22
N GLN A 72 -43.84 -47.72 -3.89
CA GLN A 72 -43.38 -46.42 -4.37
C GLN A 72 -43.31 -45.40 -3.22
N SER A 73 -44.26 -45.43 -2.29
CA SER A 73 -44.21 -44.60 -1.09
C SER A 73 -43.03 -44.94 -0.19
N GLU A 74 -42.67 -46.22 -0.06
CA GLU A 74 -41.47 -46.64 0.68
C GLU A 74 -40.18 -46.11 0.03
N LEU A 75 -40.11 -45.99 -1.31
CA LEU A 75 -38.97 -45.36 -1.99
C LEU A 75 -38.84 -43.88 -1.60
N ILE A 76 -39.95 -43.16 -1.52
CA ILE A 76 -39.97 -41.75 -1.11
C ILE A 76 -39.57 -41.62 0.36
N THR A 77 -40.15 -42.43 1.25
CA THR A 77 -39.78 -42.44 2.68
C THR A 77 -38.30 -42.77 2.89
N HIS A 78 -37.75 -43.72 2.12
CA HIS A 78 -36.32 -44.05 2.17
C HIS A 78 -35.43 -42.95 1.61
N CYS A 79 -35.90 -42.22 0.60
CA CYS A 79 -35.25 -41.00 0.10
C CYS A 79 -35.19 -39.93 1.19
N LEU A 80 -36.30 -39.69 1.89
CA LEU A 80 -36.41 -38.71 2.98
C LEU A 80 -35.55 -39.06 4.21
N ALA A 81 -35.33 -40.34 4.48
CA ALA A 81 -34.48 -40.82 5.57
C ALA A 81 -32.98 -40.71 5.26
N LYS A 82 -32.62 -40.43 4.01
CA LYS A 82 -31.24 -40.26 3.53
C LYS A 82 -31.05 -38.85 2.98
N ASP A 83 -29.89 -38.62 2.38
CA ASP A 83 -29.62 -37.41 1.62
C ASP A 83 -30.41 -37.44 0.29
N PHE A 84 -31.57 -36.78 0.26
CA PHE A 84 -32.48 -36.79 -0.89
C PHE A 84 -31.87 -36.13 -2.14
N GLU A 85 -30.92 -35.21 -1.98
CA GLU A 85 -30.20 -34.58 -3.10
C GLU A 85 -29.41 -35.62 -3.92
N GLN A 86 -28.86 -36.65 -3.27
CA GLN A 86 -28.11 -37.72 -3.95
C GLN A 86 -29.01 -38.77 -4.60
N ILE A 87 -30.25 -38.89 -4.16
CA ILE A 87 -31.17 -39.96 -4.57
C ILE A 87 -32.09 -39.49 -5.70
N ASN A 88 -32.37 -38.20 -5.80
CA ASN A 88 -33.15 -37.64 -6.89
C ASN A 88 -32.47 -37.86 -8.25
N PRO A 89 -33.22 -38.21 -9.31
CA PRO A 89 -34.67 -38.37 -9.35
C PRO A 89 -35.10 -39.80 -9.03
N LEU A 90 -36.23 -39.96 -8.35
CA LEU A 90 -36.89 -41.25 -8.14
C LEU A 90 -37.67 -41.64 -9.40
N LYS A 91 -37.60 -42.91 -9.81
CA LYS A 91 -38.47 -43.43 -10.88
C LYS A 91 -39.80 -43.85 -10.28
N ILE A 92 -40.80 -42.98 -10.36
CA ILE A 92 -42.13 -43.21 -9.80
C ILE A 92 -43.03 -43.82 -10.87
N THR A 93 -43.69 -44.92 -10.53
CA THR A 93 -44.70 -45.55 -11.37
C THR A 93 -46.07 -45.37 -10.74
N LEU A 94 -46.99 -44.73 -11.46
CA LEU A 94 -48.39 -44.60 -11.08
C LEU A 94 -49.22 -45.56 -11.92
N THR A 95 -49.87 -46.53 -11.28
CA THR A 95 -50.71 -47.52 -11.98
C THR A 95 -52.17 -47.12 -11.88
N ARG A 96 -52.83 -46.91 -13.02
CA ARG A 96 -54.25 -46.56 -13.08
C ARG A 96 -54.92 -47.22 -14.27
N ASN A 97 -56.13 -47.78 -14.06
CA ASN A 97 -56.91 -48.45 -15.11
C ASN A 97 -56.11 -49.50 -15.91
N ASN A 98 -55.25 -50.27 -15.23
CA ASN A 98 -54.28 -51.22 -15.82
C ASN A 98 -53.23 -50.59 -16.78
N GLN A 99 -53.02 -49.26 -16.73
CA GLN A 99 -51.96 -48.55 -17.42
C GLN A 99 -50.94 -47.99 -16.42
N ASN A 100 -49.66 -48.05 -16.78
CA ASN A 100 -48.57 -47.53 -15.95
C ASN A 100 -48.09 -46.19 -16.53
N TYR A 101 -48.19 -45.15 -15.73
CA TYR A 101 -47.63 -43.83 -16.01
C TYR A 101 -46.29 -43.72 -15.29
N LEU A 102 -45.26 -43.30 -16.00
CA LEU A 102 -43.89 -43.20 -15.48
C LEU A 102 -43.51 -41.74 -15.30
N PHE A 103 -42.96 -41.42 -14.13
CA PHE A 103 -42.54 -40.08 -13.76
C PHE A 103 -41.12 -40.08 -13.19
N ASN A 104 -40.41 -38.98 -13.40
CA ASN A 104 -39.29 -38.59 -12.55
C ASN A 104 -39.88 -37.85 -11.33
N GLY A 105 -39.74 -38.46 -10.15
CA GLY A 105 -40.09 -37.86 -8.87
C GLY A 105 -38.91 -37.13 -8.26
N ILE A 106 -39.05 -35.83 -8.06
CA ILE A 106 -38.04 -34.97 -7.45
C ILE A 106 -38.57 -34.59 -6.07
N VAL A 107 -37.84 -34.98 -5.03
CA VAL A 107 -38.26 -34.78 -3.64
C VAL A 107 -37.34 -33.78 -2.97
N HIS A 108 -37.90 -32.76 -2.33
CA HIS A 108 -37.13 -31.85 -1.49
C HIS A 108 -37.95 -31.39 -0.29
N ARG A 109 -37.27 -30.85 0.72
CA ARG A 109 -37.92 -30.27 1.90
C ARG A 109 -37.98 -28.75 1.76
N SER A 110 -39.18 -28.20 1.85
CA SER A 110 -39.39 -26.76 1.88
C SER A 110 -38.88 -26.14 3.20
N PRO A 111 -38.54 -24.84 3.23
CA PRO A 111 -38.21 -24.13 4.46
C PRO A 111 -39.28 -24.24 5.56
N ASP A 112 -40.55 -24.39 5.16
CA ASP A 112 -41.70 -24.53 6.06
C ASP A 112 -41.90 -25.97 6.58
N SER A 113 -40.89 -26.83 6.42
CA SER A 113 -40.89 -28.23 6.87
C SER A 113 -41.91 -29.16 6.18
N TYR A 114 -42.55 -28.72 5.10
CA TYR A 114 -43.32 -29.61 4.22
C TYR A 114 -42.39 -30.34 3.24
N ILE A 115 -42.77 -31.56 2.86
CA ILE A 115 -42.12 -32.30 1.79
C ILE A 115 -42.79 -31.96 0.47
N ILE A 116 -41.99 -31.57 -0.52
CA ILE A 116 -42.46 -31.29 -1.87
C ILE A 116 -42.05 -32.47 -2.76
N LEU A 117 -43.04 -33.04 -3.44
CA LEU A 117 -42.84 -34.06 -4.48
C LEU A 117 -43.28 -33.49 -5.82
N GLU A 118 -42.35 -33.39 -6.75
CA GLU A 118 -42.60 -32.94 -8.12
C GLU A 118 -42.53 -34.14 -9.06
N LEU A 119 -43.57 -34.37 -9.87
CA LEU A 119 -43.58 -35.45 -10.85
C LEU A 119 -43.53 -34.88 -12.26
N GLU A 120 -42.45 -35.18 -12.98
CA GLU A 120 -42.30 -34.87 -14.40
C GLU A 120 -42.51 -36.14 -15.25
N PRO A 121 -43.36 -36.11 -16.29
CA PRO A 121 -43.59 -37.27 -17.16
C PRO A 121 -42.30 -37.79 -17.81
N LEU A 122 -42.08 -39.09 -17.75
CA LEU A 122 -40.94 -39.75 -18.39
C LEU A 122 -41.26 -40.03 -19.87
N THR A 123 -40.68 -39.24 -20.78
CA THR A 123 -40.96 -39.33 -22.23
C THR A 123 -40.20 -40.45 -22.96
N SER A 124 -39.19 -41.09 -22.35
CA SER A 124 -38.51 -42.24 -22.96
C SER A 124 -37.92 -43.25 -21.96
N ASN A 125 -38.16 -44.52 -22.24
CA ASN A 125 -37.69 -45.69 -21.50
C ASN A 125 -36.52 -46.31 -22.27
N GLN A 126 -35.32 -45.75 -22.16
CA GLN A 126 -34.11 -46.34 -22.77
C GLN A 126 -33.11 -46.72 -21.69
N ASP A 127 -32.61 -47.96 -21.77
CA ASP A 127 -31.78 -48.61 -20.74
C ASP A 127 -30.29 -48.21 -20.76
N ASN A 128 -29.81 -47.45 -21.77
CA ASN A 128 -28.38 -47.10 -21.94
C ASN A 128 -27.99 -45.67 -21.49
N LYS A 129 -28.65 -45.11 -20.49
CA LYS A 129 -28.48 -43.69 -20.08
C LYS A 129 -27.15 -43.36 -19.40
N PHE A 130 -26.60 -44.28 -18.58
CA PHE A 130 -25.34 -44.00 -17.85
C PHE A 130 -24.12 -43.89 -18.78
N PHE A 131 -24.00 -44.80 -19.75
CA PHE A 131 -22.87 -44.78 -20.68
C PHE A 131 -22.92 -43.54 -21.57
N GLN A 132 -24.12 -43.11 -21.98
CA GLN A 132 -24.32 -41.87 -22.72
C GLN A 132 -23.92 -40.64 -21.87
N PHE A 133 -24.37 -40.55 -20.61
CA PHE A 133 -23.95 -39.50 -19.68
C PHE A 133 -22.43 -39.45 -19.49
N TYR A 134 -21.79 -40.61 -19.28
CA TYR A 134 -20.34 -40.70 -19.12
C TYR A 134 -19.59 -40.27 -20.39
N GLN A 135 -20.05 -40.70 -21.58
CA GLN A 135 -19.47 -40.26 -22.85
C GLN A 135 -19.63 -38.74 -23.06
N MET A 136 -20.79 -38.18 -22.71
CA MET A 136 -21.10 -36.76 -22.81
C MET A 136 -20.23 -35.90 -21.90
N THR A 137 -19.91 -36.37 -20.68
CA THR A 137 -19.18 -35.58 -19.68
C THR A 137 -17.66 -35.78 -19.72
N LYS A 138 -17.18 -36.99 -20.05
CA LYS A 138 -15.74 -37.33 -20.03
C LYS A 138 -14.93 -36.46 -21.00
N GLY A 139 -15.40 -36.31 -22.23
CA GLY A 139 -14.70 -35.53 -23.26
C GLY A 139 -14.59 -34.06 -22.84
N THR A 140 -15.69 -33.50 -22.33
CA THR A 140 -15.77 -32.14 -21.82
C THR A 140 -14.83 -31.91 -20.64
N LEU A 141 -14.80 -32.81 -19.65
CA LEU A 141 -13.90 -32.68 -18.50
C LEU A 141 -12.43 -32.59 -18.94
N SER A 142 -12.01 -33.45 -19.88
CA SER A 142 -10.62 -33.43 -20.36
C SER A 142 -10.28 -32.12 -21.08
N LYS A 143 -11.22 -31.54 -21.85
CA LYS A 143 -11.02 -30.23 -22.49
C LYS A 143 -10.94 -29.11 -21.45
N MET A 144 -11.83 -29.11 -20.46
CA MET A 144 -11.87 -28.11 -19.39
C MET A 144 -10.58 -28.10 -18.56
N GLN A 145 -10.05 -29.27 -18.20
CA GLN A 145 -8.80 -29.38 -17.45
C GLN A 145 -7.61 -28.79 -18.21
N ASN A 146 -7.57 -28.98 -19.53
CA ASN A 146 -6.50 -28.48 -20.40
C ASN A 146 -6.63 -27.01 -20.78
N ALA A 147 -7.74 -26.34 -20.44
CA ALA A 147 -7.90 -24.91 -20.70
C ALA A 147 -6.87 -24.09 -19.89
N PHE A 148 -6.22 -23.11 -20.53
CA PHE A 148 -5.16 -22.32 -19.89
C PHE A 148 -5.70 -21.19 -19.00
N ASN A 149 -6.79 -20.55 -19.42
CA ASN A 149 -7.37 -19.39 -18.75
C ASN A 149 -8.90 -19.43 -18.73
N LEU A 150 -9.50 -18.50 -17.98
CA LEU A 150 -10.95 -18.44 -17.78
C LEU A 150 -11.71 -18.24 -19.11
N GLN A 151 -11.15 -17.45 -20.04
CA GLN A 151 -11.79 -17.18 -21.34
C GLN A 151 -11.92 -18.47 -22.17
N GLU A 152 -10.85 -19.25 -22.27
CA GLU A 152 -10.84 -20.52 -22.98
C GLU A 152 -11.78 -21.55 -22.32
N LEU A 153 -11.74 -21.66 -20.98
CA LEU A 153 -12.63 -22.53 -20.23
C LEU A 153 -14.11 -22.15 -20.45
N SER A 154 -14.41 -20.85 -20.41
CA SER A 154 -15.76 -20.31 -20.63
C SER A 154 -16.24 -20.52 -22.07
N GLN A 155 -15.33 -20.53 -23.06
CA GLN A 155 -15.70 -20.83 -24.44
C GLN A 155 -15.99 -22.33 -24.64
N ILE A 156 -15.17 -23.20 -24.07
CA ILE A 156 -15.37 -24.65 -24.12
C ILE A 156 -16.73 -25.02 -23.50
N ILE A 157 -17.08 -24.46 -22.34
CA ILE A 157 -18.32 -24.85 -21.64
C ILE A 157 -19.57 -24.47 -22.42
N VAL A 158 -19.60 -23.30 -23.08
CA VAL A 158 -20.79 -22.87 -23.84
C VAL A 158 -20.98 -23.75 -25.07
N GLU A 159 -19.90 -24.14 -25.75
CA GLU A 159 -19.93 -25.05 -26.91
C GLU A 159 -20.43 -26.44 -26.52
N GLU A 160 -19.96 -26.96 -25.39
CA GLU A 160 -20.35 -28.29 -24.90
C GLU A 160 -21.80 -28.31 -24.43
N ILE A 161 -22.24 -27.29 -23.67
CA ILE A 161 -23.65 -27.19 -23.25
C ILE A 161 -24.56 -26.99 -24.46
N LYS A 162 -24.18 -26.20 -25.47
CA LYS A 162 -24.96 -26.07 -26.71
C LYS A 162 -25.07 -27.41 -27.43
N THR A 163 -23.99 -28.17 -27.53
CA THR A 163 -23.97 -29.49 -28.17
C THR A 163 -24.87 -30.49 -27.43
N LEU A 164 -24.82 -30.45 -26.09
CA LEU A 164 -25.55 -31.35 -25.21
C LEU A 164 -27.05 -31.06 -25.16
N THR A 165 -27.44 -29.79 -25.19
CA THR A 165 -28.83 -29.35 -25.05
C THR A 165 -29.51 -29.08 -26.39
N GLY A 166 -28.76 -28.63 -27.39
CA GLY A 166 -29.30 -28.10 -28.65
C GLY A 166 -30.01 -26.75 -28.47
N PHE A 167 -29.66 -25.95 -27.47
CA PHE A 167 -30.13 -24.56 -27.37
C PHE A 167 -29.60 -23.70 -28.54
N ASP A 168 -30.34 -22.66 -28.92
CA ASP A 168 -29.94 -21.80 -30.04
C ASP A 168 -28.76 -20.89 -29.65
N ARG A 169 -28.73 -20.46 -28.38
CA ARG A 169 -27.67 -19.63 -27.80
C ARG A 169 -27.32 -20.17 -26.41
N VAL A 170 -26.04 -20.22 -26.10
CA VAL A 170 -25.52 -20.50 -24.76
C VAL A 170 -24.42 -19.48 -24.46
N MET A 171 -24.46 -18.89 -23.28
CA MET A 171 -23.54 -17.82 -22.89
C MET A 171 -23.11 -17.96 -21.42
N VAL A 172 -21.87 -17.56 -21.12
CA VAL A 172 -21.43 -17.34 -19.73
C VAL A 172 -21.60 -15.87 -19.42
N TYR A 173 -22.43 -15.60 -18.42
CA TYR A 173 -22.71 -14.28 -17.86
C TYR A 173 -22.00 -14.14 -16.52
N ARG A 174 -21.09 -13.17 -16.38
CA ARG A 174 -20.34 -12.90 -15.15
C ARG A 174 -20.92 -11.69 -14.43
N PHE A 175 -21.09 -11.79 -13.10
CA PHE A 175 -21.46 -10.64 -12.28
C PHE A 175 -20.23 -9.79 -11.92
N ASP A 176 -20.36 -8.47 -12.02
CA ASP A 176 -19.38 -7.49 -11.60
C ASP A 176 -19.58 -7.09 -10.12
N PRO A 177 -18.60 -6.40 -9.48
CA PRO A 177 -18.71 -6.00 -8.07
C PRO A 177 -19.94 -5.16 -7.74
N ASP A 178 -20.39 -4.32 -8.68
CA ASP A 178 -21.59 -3.47 -8.58
C ASP A 178 -22.91 -4.23 -8.86
N LYS A 179 -22.83 -5.55 -9.06
CA LYS A 179 -23.93 -6.46 -9.39
C LYS A 179 -24.50 -6.30 -10.79
N SER A 180 -23.94 -5.43 -11.62
CA SER A 180 -24.13 -5.55 -13.07
C SER A 180 -23.51 -6.85 -13.56
N GLY A 181 -23.66 -7.17 -14.84
CA GLY A 181 -22.90 -8.28 -15.40
C GLY A 181 -22.78 -8.22 -16.89
N HIS A 182 -21.92 -9.06 -17.42
CA HIS A 182 -21.59 -9.06 -18.83
C HIS A 182 -21.32 -10.46 -19.35
N VAL A 183 -21.48 -10.62 -20.66
CA VAL A 183 -21.25 -11.90 -21.34
C VAL A 183 -19.77 -12.04 -21.69
N ILE A 184 -19.09 -13.02 -21.10
CA ILE A 184 -17.66 -13.28 -21.32
C ILE A 184 -17.40 -14.35 -22.39
N ALA A 185 -18.34 -15.27 -22.61
CA ALA A 185 -18.25 -16.30 -23.63
C ALA A 185 -19.63 -16.58 -24.22
N GLU A 186 -19.66 -16.96 -25.50
CA GLU A 186 -20.92 -17.19 -26.21
C GLU A 186 -20.72 -18.20 -27.34
N THR A 187 -21.73 -19.06 -27.52
CA THR A 187 -21.96 -19.77 -28.77
C THR A 187 -23.43 -19.63 -29.15
N LYS A 188 -23.69 -19.48 -30.45
CA LYS A 188 -25.03 -19.18 -30.95
C LYS A 188 -25.24 -19.72 -32.36
N ARG A 189 -26.49 -19.74 -32.81
CA ARG A 189 -26.84 -19.90 -34.22
C ARG A 189 -26.37 -18.69 -35.02
N ASP A 190 -25.98 -18.89 -36.28
CA ASP A 190 -25.27 -17.87 -37.07
C ASP A 190 -26.11 -16.62 -37.36
N ASP A 191 -27.42 -16.78 -37.54
CA ASP A 191 -28.41 -15.73 -37.83
C ASP A 191 -28.69 -14.79 -36.66
N LEU A 192 -28.35 -15.18 -35.42
CA LEU A 192 -28.65 -14.40 -34.23
C LEU A 192 -27.61 -13.29 -34.00
N THR A 193 -28.01 -12.15 -33.43
CA THR A 193 -27.08 -11.10 -33.02
C THR A 193 -26.22 -11.56 -31.84
N ALA A 194 -24.93 -11.26 -31.85
CA ALA A 194 -24.02 -11.62 -30.74
C ALA A 194 -24.33 -10.80 -29.48
N PHE A 195 -24.32 -11.46 -28.31
CA PHE A 195 -24.39 -10.80 -27.00
C PHE A 195 -23.03 -10.78 -26.30
N LEU A 196 -22.01 -11.44 -26.85
CA LEU A 196 -20.65 -11.41 -26.34
C LEU A 196 -20.15 -9.97 -26.10
N GLY A 197 -19.67 -9.71 -24.89
CA GLY A 197 -19.15 -8.40 -24.47
C GLY A 197 -20.23 -7.35 -24.15
N LEU A 198 -21.52 -7.70 -24.20
CA LEU A 198 -22.59 -6.81 -23.75
C LEU A 198 -22.71 -6.82 -22.22
N HIS A 199 -22.93 -5.64 -21.65
CA HIS A 199 -23.20 -5.39 -20.24
C HIS A 199 -24.70 -5.21 -19.99
N TYR A 200 -25.13 -5.66 -18.82
CA TYR A 200 -26.51 -5.67 -18.36
C TYR A 200 -26.55 -5.11 -16.93
N PRO A 201 -27.54 -4.27 -16.60
CA PRO A 201 -27.65 -3.62 -15.29
C PRO A 201 -27.99 -4.64 -14.19
N ALA A 202 -27.68 -4.28 -12.95
CA ALA A 202 -27.99 -5.10 -11.77
C ALA A 202 -29.50 -5.37 -11.57
N THR A 203 -30.37 -4.57 -12.19
CA THR A 203 -31.83 -4.67 -12.14
C THR A 203 -32.38 -5.82 -12.98
N ASP A 204 -31.65 -6.29 -13.99
CA ASP A 204 -32.14 -7.35 -14.89
C ASP A 204 -32.19 -8.71 -14.16
N ILE A 205 -31.34 -8.91 -13.16
CA ILE A 205 -31.36 -10.07 -12.25
C ILE A 205 -31.39 -9.54 -10.81
N PRO A 206 -32.56 -9.24 -10.24
CA PRO A 206 -32.69 -8.58 -8.93
C PRO A 206 -32.19 -9.46 -7.77
N GLN A 207 -32.05 -8.86 -6.58
CA GLN A 207 -31.49 -9.55 -5.41
C GLN A 207 -32.23 -10.85 -5.03
N PRO A 208 -33.57 -10.91 -5.01
CA PRO A 208 -34.30 -12.15 -4.73
C PRO A 208 -33.98 -13.27 -5.74
N ALA A 209 -33.84 -12.93 -7.03
CA ALA A 209 -33.50 -13.89 -8.08
C ALA A 209 -32.08 -14.44 -7.89
N ARG A 210 -31.11 -13.56 -7.61
CA ARG A 210 -29.72 -13.99 -7.30
C ARG A 210 -29.67 -14.92 -6.09
N ARG A 211 -30.47 -14.68 -5.04
CA ARG A 211 -30.56 -15.58 -3.89
C ARG A 211 -31.12 -16.95 -4.30
N LEU A 212 -32.17 -17.01 -5.11
CA LEU A 212 -32.71 -18.28 -5.59
C LEU A 212 -31.71 -19.07 -6.43
N TYR A 213 -30.91 -18.39 -7.25
CA TYR A 213 -29.82 -19.04 -8.00
C TYR A 213 -28.71 -19.62 -7.11
N GLN A 214 -28.57 -19.17 -5.86
CA GLN A 214 -27.65 -19.79 -4.90
C GLN A 214 -28.26 -21.03 -4.24
N LEU A 215 -29.58 -21.14 -4.18
CA LEU A 215 -30.29 -22.26 -3.55
C LEU A 215 -30.59 -23.38 -4.56
N ASN A 216 -30.98 -23.01 -5.78
CA ASN A 216 -31.24 -23.94 -6.87
C ASN A 216 -30.29 -23.62 -8.04
N LEU A 217 -29.37 -24.55 -8.30
CA LEU A 217 -28.28 -24.36 -9.25
C LEU A 217 -28.70 -24.49 -10.71
N LEU A 218 -29.89 -25.02 -10.98
CA LEU A 218 -30.41 -25.13 -12.34
C LEU A 218 -31.86 -24.70 -12.41
N ARG A 219 -32.17 -23.87 -13.41
CA ARG A 219 -33.54 -23.42 -13.67
C ARG A 219 -33.87 -23.60 -15.13
N LEU A 220 -34.95 -24.33 -15.43
CA LEU A 220 -35.49 -24.51 -16.77
C LEU A 220 -36.87 -23.83 -16.89
N ILE A 221 -37.08 -23.19 -18.04
CA ILE A 221 -38.33 -22.62 -18.52
C ILE A 221 -38.56 -23.19 -19.92
N PRO A 222 -39.29 -24.31 -20.07
CA PRO A 222 -39.43 -25.00 -21.35
C PRO A 222 -40.23 -24.22 -22.39
N ASP A 223 -41.16 -23.39 -21.93
CA ASP A 223 -42.07 -22.60 -22.75
C ASP A 223 -42.37 -21.32 -21.99
N LEU A 224 -42.30 -20.17 -22.66
CA LEU A 224 -42.64 -18.86 -22.08
C LEU A 224 -44.11 -18.47 -22.27
N ASP A 225 -44.83 -19.16 -23.15
CA ASP A 225 -46.26 -18.96 -23.40
C ASP A 225 -47.15 -19.90 -22.56
N TYR A 226 -46.55 -20.57 -21.57
CA TYR A 226 -47.26 -21.45 -20.65
C TYR A 226 -48.30 -20.71 -19.82
N GLN A 227 -49.38 -21.41 -19.46
CA GLN A 227 -50.36 -20.95 -18.47
C GLN A 227 -49.94 -21.45 -17.09
N PRO A 228 -49.67 -20.57 -16.10
CA PRO A 228 -49.35 -20.98 -14.74
C PRO A 228 -50.49 -21.83 -14.15
N VAL A 229 -50.11 -22.97 -13.57
CA VAL A 229 -51.04 -23.84 -12.86
C VAL A 229 -51.04 -23.45 -11.40
N GLU A 230 -52.21 -23.13 -10.86
CA GLU A 230 -52.36 -22.75 -9.47
C GLU A 230 -51.97 -23.89 -8.51
N LEU A 231 -51.27 -23.53 -7.44
CA LEU A 231 -51.08 -24.34 -6.25
C LEU A 231 -51.79 -23.62 -5.11
N PRO A 232 -52.93 -24.15 -4.62
CA PRO A 232 -53.67 -23.48 -3.55
C PRO A 232 -52.79 -23.27 -2.30
N PRO A 233 -53.01 -22.18 -1.55
CA PRO A 233 -52.23 -21.89 -0.35
C PRO A 233 -52.50 -22.93 0.74
N ASN A 234 -51.68 -22.91 1.78
CA ASN A 234 -51.83 -23.78 2.93
C ASN A 234 -53.23 -23.62 3.55
N PRO A 235 -53.98 -24.72 3.74
CA PRO A 235 -55.34 -24.65 4.26
C PRO A 235 -55.43 -24.15 5.72
N GLU A 236 -54.34 -24.20 6.48
CA GLU A 236 -54.34 -23.83 7.91
C GLU A 236 -54.11 -22.34 8.17
N ASP A 237 -53.15 -21.72 7.48
CA ASP A 237 -52.74 -20.32 7.68
C ASP A 237 -52.99 -19.42 6.46
N HIS A 238 -53.49 -20.00 5.36
CA HIS A 238 -53.74 -19.35 4.07
C HIS A 238 -52.50 -18.68 3.46
N GLN A 239 -51.30 -19.09 3.86
CA GLN A 239 -50.05 -18.62 3.26
C GLN A 239 -49.66 -19.50 2.05
N PRO A 240 -49.06 -18.91 1.00
CA PRO A 240 -48.50 -19.68 -0.11
C PRO A 240 -47.25 -20.45 0.35
N PHE A 241 -47.05 -21.65 -0.20
CA PHE A 241 -45.87 -22.48 0.11
C PHE A 241 -44.59 -21.92 -0.51
N ASP A 242 -43.47 -21.99 0.23
CA ASP A 242 -42.15 -21.65 -0.30
C ASP A 242 -41.65 -22.71 -1.29
N LEU A 243 -41.54 -22.31 -2.55
CA LEU A 243 -41.10 -23.10 -3.69
C LEU A 243 -39.65 -22.78 -4.10
N SER A 244 -38.81 -22.25 -3.21
CA SER A 244 -37.42 -21.86 -3.50
C SER A 244 -36.59 -22.94 -4.20
N TYR A 245 -36.77 -24.20 -3.79
CA TYR A 245 -36.06 -25.36 -4.34
C TYR A 245 -36.82 -26.07 -5.46
N SER A 246 -38.07 -25.69 -5.74
CA SER A 246 -38.89 -26.37 -6.74
C SER A 246 -38.39 -26.11 -8.17
N VAL A 247 -38.32 -27.19 -8.94
CA VAL A 247 -37.97 -27.17 -10.37
C VAL A 247 -39.13 -26.60 -11.19
N LEU A 248 -40.36 -27.00 -10.86
CA LEU A 248 -41.60 -26.61 -11.52
C LEU A 248 -42.12 -25.23 -11.13
N ARG A 249 -41.58 -24.57 -10.11
CA ARG A 249 -42.03 -23.24 -9.66
C ARG A 249 -42.33 -22.32 -10.84
N SER A 250 -43.39 -21.50 -10.78
CA SER A 250 -43.66 -20.50 -11.83
C SER A 250 -42.59 -19.40 -11.90
N VAL A 251 -42.53 -18.72 -13.05
CA VAL A 251 -41.60 -17.64 -13.34
C VAL A 251 -42.32 -16.30 -13.13
N SER A 252 -41.59 -15.28 -12.66
CA SER A 252 -42.11 -13.91 -12.57
C SER A 252 -42.61 -13.42 -13.94
N PRO A 253 -43.82 -12.85 -14.04
CA PRO A 253 -44.35 -12.28 -15.29
C PRO A 253 -43.43 -11.22 -15.92
N ILE A 254 -42.71 -10.45 -15.09
CA ILE A 254 -41.73 -9.44 -15.55
C ILE A 254 -40.58 -10.12 -16.29
N HIS A 255 -40.09 -11.26 -15.78
CA HIS A 255 -39.02 -12.00 -16.44
C HIS A 255 -39.51 -12.66 -17.73
N ILE A 256 -40.76 -13.12 -17.78
CA ILE A 256 -41.39 -13.62 -19.01
C ILE A 256 -41.44 -12.51 -20.07
N GLU A 257 -41.92 -11.31 -19.71
CA GLU A 257 -41.94 -10.16 -20.64
C GLU A 257 -40.52 -9.78 -21.10
N TYR A 258 -39.54 -9.78 -20.19
CA TYR A 258 -38.13 -9.51 -20.50
C TYR A 258 -37.58 -10.46 -21.56
N LEU A 259 -37.78 -11.77 -21.38
CA LEU A 259 -37.34 -12.79 -22.34
C LEU A 259 -38.11 -12.72 -23.67
N LYS A 260 -39.41 -12.40 -23.64
CA LYS A 260 -40.22 -12.14 -24.85
C LYS A 260 -39.71 -10.93 -25.64
N ASN A 261 -39.28 -9.86 -24.97
CA ASN A 261 -38.66 -8.70 -25.63
C ASN A 261 -37.33 -9.06 -26.33
N MET A 262 -36.66 -10.13 -25.90
CA MET A 262 -35.48 -10.71 -26.57
C MET A 262 -35.82 -11.72 -27.68
N GLY A 263 -37.10 -12.06 -27.85
CA GLY A 263 -37.58 -13.10 -28.77
C GLY A 263 -37.35 -14.54 -28.28
N VAL A 264 -37.01 -14.73 -27.01
CA VAL A 264 -36.75 -16.05 -26.41
C VAL A 264 -38.08 -16.74 -26.08
N GLN A 265 -38.18 -18.03 -26.36
CA GLN A 265 -39.36 -18.89 -26.11
C GLN A 265 -39.09 -20.08 -25.18
N ALA A 266 -37.81 -20.43 -24.95
CA ALA A 266 -37.41 -21.31 -23.86
C ALA A 266 -36.08 -20.85 -23.29
N SER A 267 -35.88 -21.01 -21.98
CA SER A 267 -34.68 -20.56 -21.28
C SER A 267 -34.20 -21.59 -20.27
N MET A 268 -32.89 -21.74 -20.12
CA MET A 268 -32.28 -22.51 -19.05
C MET A 268 -31.09 -21.75 -18.48
N SER A 269 -30.95 -21.71 -17.17
CA SER A 269 -29.80 -21.10 -16.50
C SER A 269 -29.18 -22.05 -15.50
N ILE A 270 -27.84 -22.06 -15.45
CA ILE A 270 -27.04 -22.85 -14.51
C ILE A 270 -26.19 -21.90 -13.69
N SER A 271 -26.22 -22.03 -12.38
CA SER A 271 -25.48 -21.16 -11.46
C SER A 271 -24.02 -21.53 -11.38
N LEU A 272 -23.15 -20.51 -11.43
CA LEU A 272 -21.72 -20.65 -11.20
C LEU A 272 -21.38 -20.08 -9.82
N ILE A 273 -20.84 -20.92 -8.95
CA ILE A 273 -20.61 -20.59 -7.54
C ILE A 273 -19.11 -20.55 -7.24
N GLN A 274 -18.61 -19.40 -6.78
CA GLN A 274 -17.22 -19.23 -6.35
C GLN A 274 -17.23 -18.76 -4.89
N ASN A 275 -16.50 -19.43 -4.00
CA ASN A 275 -16.43 -19.08 -2.58
C ASN A 275 -17.82 -18.90 -1.91
N GLN A 276 -18.75 -19.83 -2.19
CA GLN A 276 -20.15 -19.81 -1.72
C GLN A 276 -20.99 -18.59 -2.19
N LYS A 277 -20.50 -17.83 -3.17
CA LYS A 277 -21.19 -16.68 -3.77
C LYS A 277 -21.51 -16.95 -5.23
N LEU A 278 -22.61 -16.38 -5.71
CA LEU A 278 -22.97 -16.44 -7.12
C LEU A 278 -21.98 -15.58 -7.93
N TRP A 279 -21.12 -16.25 -8.68
CA TRP A 279 -20.11 -15.62 -9.54
C TRP A 279 -20.68 -15.25 -10.90
N GLY A 280 -21.52 -16.11 -11.44
CA GLY A 280 -22.11 -15.95 -12.77
C GLY A 280 -23.19 -16.97 -13.05
N LEU A 281 -23.65 -16.98 -14.29
CA LEU A 281 -24.64 -17.92 -14.81
C LEU A 281 -24.18 -18.42 -16.18
N ILE A 282 -24.43 -19.68 -16.47
CA ILE A 282 -24.51 -20.16 -17.85
C ILE A 282 -25.97 -20.01 -18.26
N ALA A 283 -26.25 -19.08 -19.18
CA ALA A 283 -27.59 -18.80 -19.67
C ALA A 283 -27.77 -19.37 -21.07
N CYS A 284 -28.89 -20.08 -21.28
CA CYS A 284 -29.22 -20.75 -22.52
C CYS A 284 -30.57 -20.23 -23.02
N HIS A 285 -30.65 -19.83 -24.29
CA HIS A 285 -31.87 -19.34 -24.91
C HIS A 285 -32.23 -20.18 -26.14
N HIS A 286 -33.52 -20.46 -26.29
CA HIS A 286 -34.11 -21.04 -27.51
C HIS A 286 -35.22 -20.13 -28.02
N TYR A 287 -35.38 -20.08 -29.34
CA TYR A 287 -36.38 -19.23 -29.99
C TYR A 287 -37.67 -20.00 -30.35
N SER A 288 -37.81 -21.22 -29.83
CA SER A 288 -39.06 -22.01 -29.77
C SER A 288 -39.17 -22.73 -28.42
N PRO A 289 -40.34 -23.30 -28.06
CA PRO A 289 -40.46 -24.15 -26.88
C PRO A 289 -39.47 -25.31 -26.93
N LYS A 290 -38.85 -25.62 -25.78
CA LYS A 290 -37.83 -26.67 -25.66
C LYS A 290 -37.82 -27.26 -24.26
N TYR A 291 -38.34 -28.48 -24.16
CA TYR A 291 -38.20 -29.29 -22.96
C TYR A 291 -36.88 -30.05 -22.95
N LEU A 292 -36.20 -30.07 -21.81
CA LEU A 292 -35.02 -30.91 -21.56
C LEU A 292 -35.33 -31.93 -20.48
N SER A 293 -34.93 -33.18 -20.72
CA SER A 293 -35.09 -34.24 -19.73
C SER A 293 -34.22 -33.98 -18.51
N TYR A 294 -34.65 -34.53 -17.36
CA TYR A 294 -33.92 -34.40 -16.10
C TYR A 294 -32.45 -34.80 -16.24
N GLU A 295 -32.15 -35.90 -16.96
CA GLU A 295 -30.78 -36.41 -17.11
C GLU A 295 -29.85 -35.43 -17.83
N ILE A 296 -30.36 -34.73 -18.85
CA ILE A 296 -29.61 -33.69 -19.57
C ILE A 296 -29.39 -32.49 -18.65
N ARG A 297 -30.39 -32.11 -17.85
CA ARG A 297 -30.28 -31.02 -16.87
C ARG A 297 -29.22 -31.35 -15.82
N THR A 298 -29.23 -32.55 -15.25
CA THR A 298 -28.21 -33.00 -14.29
C THR A 298 -26.81 -33.00 -14.90
N ALA A 299 -26.65 -33.40 -16.17
CA ALA A 299 -25.36 -33.31 -16.86
C ALA A 299 -24.88 -31.85 -17.00
N CYS A 300 -25.78 -30.94 -17.36
CA CYS A 300 -25.49 -29.51 -17.44
C CYS A 300 -25.09 -28.92 -16.09
N GLU A 301 -25.86 -29.25 -15.03
CA GLU A 301 -25.60 -28.81 -13.66
C GLU A 301 -24.24 -29.32 -13.17
N PHE A 302 -23.94 -30.60 -13.38
CA PHE A 302 -22.64 -31.19 -13.04
C PHE A 302 -21.49 -30.47 -13.75
N LEU A 303 -21.62 -30.19 -15.05
CA LEU A 303 -20.62 -29.40 -15.77
C LEU A 303 -20.48 -27.97 -15.22
N GLY A 304 -21.60 -27.36 -14.80
CA GLY A 304 -21.64 -26.07 -14.09
C GLY A 304 -20.91 -26.08 -12.75
N GLN A 305 -21.00 -27.18 -12.00
CA GLN A 305 -20.24 -27.37 -10.76
C GLN A 305 -18.75 -27.57 -11.03
N VAL A 306 -18.38 -28.35 -12.06
CA VAL A 306 -16.97 -28.57 -12.42
C VAL A 306 -16.30 -27.27 -12.85
N ILE A 307 -16.94 -26.46 -13.70
CA ILE A 307 -16.38 -25.14 -14.07
C ILE A 307 -16.27 -24.25 -12.83
N SER A 308 -17.27 -24.26 -11.94
CA SER A 308 -17.26 -23.46 -10.71
C SER A 308 -16.03 -23.72 -9.83
N LEU A 309 -15.56 -24.98 -9.77
CA LEU A 309 -14.34 -25.36 -9.05
C LEU A 309 -13.05 -24.92 -9.75
N GLU A 310 -13.07 -24.77 -11.08
CA GLU A 310 -11.89 -24.41 -11.88
C GLU A 310 -11.72 -22.89 -12.04
N ILE A 311 -12.77 -22.07 -11.82
CA ILE A 311 -12.74 -20.61 -12.04
C ILE A 311 -11.54 -19.96 -11.34
N ASP A 312 -11.36 -20.19 -10.02
CA ASP A 312 -10.27 -19.59 -9.24
C ASP A 312 -8.90 -19.89 -9.86
N SER A 313 -8.65 -21.17 -10.17
CA SER A 313 -7.40 -21.65 -10.77
C SER A 313 -7.15 -21.01 -12.14
N LYS A 314 -8.18 -20.89 -12.98
CA LYS A 314 -8.04 -20.32 -14.32
C LYS A 314 -7.94 -18.79 -14.33
N GLU A 315 -8.55 -18.10 -13.37
CA GLU A 315 -8.35 -16.66 -13.15
C GLU A 315 -6.92 -16.39 -12.69
N GLU A 316 -6.36 -17.20 -11.78
CA GLU A 316 -4.96 -17.09 -11.35
C GLU A 316 -3.97 -17.36 -12.49
N ASN A 317 -4.23 -18.34 -13.35
CA ASN A 317 -3.36 -18.67 -14.48
C ASN A 317 -3.33 -17.56 -15.54
N GLN A 318 -4.43 -16.81 -15.72
CA GLN A 318 -4.51 -15.76 -16.73
C GLN A 318 -3.47 -14.65 -16.54
N ASP A 319 -3.09 -14.38 -15.29
CA ASP A 319 -2.10 -13.37 -14.93
C ASP A 319 -0.74 -13.96 -14.52
N LEU A 320 -0.52 -15.26 -14.69
CA LEU A 320 0.67 -15.94 -14.16
C LEU A 320 1.98 -15.41 -14.78
N ASP A 321 2.03 -15.28 -16.11
CA ASP A 321 3.20 -14.72 -16.81
C ASP A 321 3.45 -13.27 -16.40
N TYR A 322 2.37 -12.48 -16.27
CA TYR A 322 2.46 -11.09 -15.82
C TYR A 322 2.98 -11.01 -14.38
N LYS A 323 2.45 -11.84 -13.48
CA LYS A 323 2.86 -11.94 -12.07
C LYS A 323 4.32 -12.38 -11.93
N GLN A 324 4.78 -13.32 -12.75
CA GLN A 324 6.20 -13.69 -12.79
C GLN A 324 7.06 -12.54 -13.29
N SER A 325 6.60 -11.79 -14.30
CA SER A 325 7.34 -10.64 -14.84
C SER A 325 7.54 -9.52 -13.81
N ILE A 326 6.50 -9.16 -13.05
CA ILE A 326 6.60 -8.14 -11.99
C ILE A 326 7.45 -8.62 -10.82
N LYS A 327 7.35 -9.90 -10.45
CA LYS A 327 8.14 -10.48 -9.34
C LYS A 327 9.65 -10.49 -9.63
N MET A 328 10.06 -10.52 -10.90
CA MET A 328 11.47 -10.36 -11.29
C MET A 328 12.00 -8.93 -11.12
N ILE A 329 11.11 -7.94 -11.05
CA ILE A 329 11.49 -6.53 -10.85
C ILE A 329 11.91 -6.30 -9.39
N HIS A 330 11.24 -6.97 -8.45
CA HIS A 330 11.43 -6.76 -7.02
C HIS A 330 12.89 -6.97 -6.55
N PRO A 331 13.59 -8.09 -6.87
CA PRO A 331 15.00 -8.26 -6.52
C PRO A 331 15.92 -7.17 -7.08
N GLN A 332 15.63 -6.65 -8.28
CA GLN A 332 16.42 -5.59 -8.91
C GLN A 332 16.27 -4.26 -8.15
N LEU A 333 15.07 -3.95 -7.68
CA LEU A 333 14.84 -2.77 -6.84
C LEU A 333 15.56 -2.90 -5.49
N ILE A 334 15.53 -4.08 -4.88
CA ILE A 334 16.24 -4.34 -3.61
C ILE A 334 17.74 -4.14 -3.76
N GLU A 335 18.34 -4.67 -4.82
CA GLU A 335 19.78 -4.52 -5.08
C GLU A 335 20.16 -3.03 -5.16
N ILE A 336 19.38 -2.22 -5.88
CA ILE A 336 19.63 -0.78 -6.01
C ILE A 336 19.44 -0.05 -4.67
N LEU A 337 18.35 -0.35 -3.96
CA LEU A 337 18.05 0.24 -2.65
C LEU A 337 19.14 -0.06 -1.60
N SER A 338 19.75 -1.24 -1.66
CA SER A 338 20.84 -1.62 -0.75
C SER A 338 22.14 -0.82 -0.97
N GLN A 339 22.33 -0.27 -2.17
CA GLN A 339 23.53 0.49 -2.56
C GLN A 339 23.40 2.00 -2.33
N THR A 340 22.20 2.49 -1.99
CA THR A 340 21.92 3.93 -1.81
C THR A 340 21.58 4.25 -0.36
N ASP A 341 21.97 5.42 0.12
CA ASP A 341 21.65 5.89 1.48
C ASP A 341 20.21 6.35 1.63
N ASP A 342 19.66 6.94 0.59
CA ASP A 342 18.25 7.31 0.50
C ASP A 342 17.50 6.36 -0.44
N TRP A 343 16.40 5.79 0.06
CA TRP A 343 15.54 4.93 -0.73
C TRP A 343 14.84 5.70 -1.87
N VAL A 344 14.61 7.01 -1.74
CA VAL A 344 14.06 7.83 -2.83
C VAL A 344 15.06 7.99 -3.95
N GLU A 345 16.34 8.21 -3.63
CA GLU A 345 17.39 8.21 -4.63
C GLU A 345 17.51 6.83 -5.30
N GLY A 346 17.48 5.75 -4.52
CA GLY A 346 17.53 4.38 -5.02
C GLY A 346 16.39 4.07 -6.01
N LEU A 347 15.13 4.36 -5.63
CA LEU A 347 13.99 4.21 -6.53
C LEU A 347 14.07 5.15 -7.75
N GLY A 348 14.57 6.37 -7.56
CA GLY A 348 14.79 7.35 -8.62
C GLY A 348 15.80 6.92 -9.68
N ARG A 349 16.77 6.06 -9.33
CA ARG A 349 17.75 5.50 -10.28
C ARG A 349 17.16 4.42 -11.20
N SER A 350 16.01 3.84 -10.85
CA SER A 350 15.34 2.83 -11.69
C SER A 350 13.85 3.16 -11.93
N PRO A 351 13.57 4.28 -12.65
CA PRO A 351 12.20 4.75 -12.85
C PRO A 351 11.34 3.76 -13.62
N LYS A 352 11.93 3.00 -14.56
CA LYS A 352 11.20 1.99 -15.34
C LYS A 352 10.73 0.82 -14.47
N ASN A 353 11.59 0.33 -13.58
CA ASN A 353 11.25 -0.79 -12.69
C ASN A 353 10.17 -0.36 -11.68
N LEU A 354 10.29 0.83 -11.09
CA LEU A 354 9.29 1.38 -10.18
C LEU A 354 7.91 1.50 -10.83
N LEU A 355 7.85 1.99 -12.07
CA LEU A 355 6.59 2.14 -12.81
C LEU A 355 6.02 0.78 -13.25
N ASN A 356 6.86 -0.11 -13.76
CA ASN A 356 6.45 -1.43 -14.25
C ASN A 356 6.02 -2.39 -13.13
N LEU A 357 6.48 -2.20 -11.89
CA LEU A 357 6.09 -3.00 -10.74
C LEU A 357 4.56 -3.06 -10.57
N VAL A 358 3.89 -1.95 -10.87
CA VAL A 358 2.43 -1.81 -10.75
C VAL A 358 1.75 -1.39 -12.05
N GLY A 359 2.44 -1.45 -13.19
CA GLY A 359 1.90 -1.03 -14.48
C GLY A 359 1.42 0.43 -14.52
N ALA A 360 2.15 1.35 -13.89
CA ALA A 360 1.84 2.77 -13.84
C ALA A 360 2.63 3.59 -14.87
N GLN A 361 2.20 4.83 -15.13
CA GLN A 361 2.84 5.75 -16.08
C GLN A 361 3.52 6.91 -15.35
N GLY A 362 3.13 7.18 -14.11
CA GLY A 362 3.78 8.12 -13.22
C GLY A 362 3.89 7.62 -11.80
N ALA A 363 4.89 8.12 -11.08
CA ALA A 363 5.05 7.93 -9.65
C ALA A 363 5.56 9.21 -8.97
N ILE A 364 5.14 9.45 -7.74
CA ILE A 364 5.63 10.52 -6.88
C ILE A 364 6.15 9.91 -5.59
N LEU A 365 7.39 10.27 -5.26
CA LEU A 365 8.04 9.92 -4.01
C LEU A 365 8.06 11.17 -3.12
N SER A 366 7.55 11.05 -1.90
CA SER A 366 7.49 12.14 -0.92
C SER A 366 8.34 11.80 0.29
N ILE A 367 9.32 12.65 0.61
CA ILE A 367 10.10 12.63 1.87
C ILE A 367 10.00 14.01 2.51
N GLU A 368 9.52 14.08 3.76
CA GLU A 368 9.49 15.32 4.56
C GLU A 368 8.91 16.54 3.82
N GLY A 369 7.97 16.31 2.89
CA GLY A 369 7.32 17.33 2.06
C GLY A 369 8.01 17.64 0.71
N GLU A 370 9.22 17.12 0.47
CA GLU A 370 9.88 17.20 -0.84
C GLU A 370 9.34 16.13 -1.79
N LEU A 371 8.96 16.56 -3.00
CA LEU A 371 8.35 15.71 -4.01
C LEU A 371 9.30 15.44 -5.17
N THR A 372 9.62 14.15 -5.38
CA THR A 372 10.33 13.64 -6.55
C THR A 372 9.34 12.99 -7.51
N GLN A 373 9.25 13.54 -8.73
CA GLN A 373 8.31 13.07 -9.76
C GLN A 373 9.03 12.17 -10.78
N ILE A 374 8.42 11.04 -11.10
CA ILE A 374 8.93 10.03 -12.03
C ILE A 374 7.85 9.75 -13.07
N GLY A 375 8.17 9.82 -14.36
CA GLY A 375 7.20 9.58 -15.43
C GLY A 375 6.15 10.70 -15.56
N THR A 376 4.94 10.36 -15.99
CA THR A 376 3.84 11.32 -16.22
C THR A 376 2.98 11.48 -14.97
N THR A 377 3.09 12.60 -14.29
CA THR A 377 2.42 12.86 -12.99
C THR A 377 1.65 14.18 -13.00
N PRO A 378 0.71 14.40 -12.05
CA PRO A 378 0.08 15.71 -11.83
C PRO A 378 1.10 16.79 -11.48
N GLN A 379 0.69 18.06 -11.48
CA GLN A 379 1.59 19.15 -11.06
C GLN A 379 1.96 19.03 -9.58
N LYS A 380 3.10 19.63 -9.18
CA LYS A 380 3.57 19.56 -7.79
C LYS A 380 2.56 20.15 -6.80
N SER A 381 1.89 21.25 -7.16
CA SER A 381 0.83 21.88 -6.35
C SER A 381 -0.31 20.91 -6.05
N ASP A 382 -0.80 20.22 -7.09
CA ASP A 382 -1.92 19.29 -6.98
C ASP A 382 -1.52 18.05 -6.18
N SER A 383 -0.27 17.60 -6.38
CA SER A 383 0.31 16.45 -5.69
C SER A 383 0.46 16.69 -4.18
N SER A 384 0.88 17.89 -3.77
CA SER A 384 0.95 18.27 -2.36
C SER A 384 -0.43 18.28 -1.70
N LEU A 385 -1.45 18.81 -2.38
CA LEU A 385 -2.84 18.80 -1.90
C LEU A 385 -3.41 17.38 -1.83
N LEU A 386 -3.09 16.54 -2.81
CA LEU A 386 -3.49 15.13 -2.83
C LEU A 386 -2.90 14.36 -1.65
N ILE A 387 -1.62 14.57 -1.32
CA ILE A 387 -0.98 13.95 -0.15
C ILE A 387 -1.65 14.40 1.15
N GLN A 388 -1.99 15.68 1.28
CA GLN A 388 -2.73 16.17 2.45
C GLN A 388 -4.10 15.50 2.60
N TRP A 389 -4.82 15.30 1.49
CA TRP A 389 -6.09 14.58 1.47
C TRP A 389 -5.91 13.09 1.83
N LEU A 390 -4.88 12.42 1.29
CA LEU A 390 -4.58 11.00 1.53
C LEU A 390 -4.35 10.68 3.01
N LYS A 391 -3.77 11.62 3.79
CA LYS A 391 -3.60 11.46 5.25
C LYS A 391 -4.91 11.15 5.99
N THR A 392 -6.06 11.51 5.42
CA THR A 392 -7.39 11.27 6.01
C THR A 392 -8.09 10.01 5.48
N LYS A 393 -7.54 9.36 4.45
CA LYS A 393 -8.21 8.30 3.68
C LYS A 393 -7.47 6.96 3.69
N ILE A 394 -6.18 6.96 3.96
CA ILE A 394 -5.39 5.74 4.04
C ILE A 394 -5.93 4.84 5.16
N ASN A 395 -6.11 3.57 4.83
CA ASN A 395 -6.68 2.55 5.73
C ASN A 395 -5.66 2.02 6.75
N GLU A 396 -6.07 1.10 7.63
CA GLU A 396 -5.19 0.45 8.61
C GLU A 396 -4.00 -0.31 7.98
N GLN A 397 -4.14 -0.73 6.72
CA GLN A 397 -3.09 -1.39 5.95
C GLN A 397 -2.11 -0.40 5.31
N ASN A 398 -2.24 0.90 5.58
CA ASN A 398 -1.38 1.97 5.09
C ASN A 398 -1.31 2.04 3.54
N ILE A 399 -2.41 1.67 2.88
CA ILE A 399 -2.55 1.70 1.42
C ILE A 399 -3.88 2.36 1.03
N PHE A 400 -3.89 3.02 -0.11
CA PHE A 400 -5.10 3.50 -0.76
C PHE A 400 -5.00 3.25 -2.27
N TYR A 401 -6.04 2.75 -2.91
CA TYR A 401 -6.05 2.65 -4.36
C TYR A 401 -7.46 2.86 -4.93
N THR A 402 -7.51 3.39 -6.15
CA THR A 402 -8.73 3.60 -6.92
C THR A 402 -8.39 3.68 -8.41
N ASP A 403 -9.29 3.20 -9.25
CA ASP A 403 -9.24 3.34 -10.71
C ASP A 403 -9.99 4.60 -11.18
N CYS A 404 -10.75 5.27 -10.31
CA CYS A 404 -11.54 6.46 -10.62
C CYS A 404 -11.43 7.52 -9.51
N LEU A 405 -10.29 8.21 -9.47
CA LEU A 405 -9.93 9.13 -8.40
C LEU A 405 -10.94 10.27 -8.22
N ILE A 406 -11.57 10.74 -9.29
CA ILE A 406 -12.53 11.86 -9.24
C ILE A 406 -13.76 11.56 -8.36
N LYS A 407 -14.14 10.29 -8.19
CA LYS A 407 -15.26 9.89 -7.31
C LYS A 407 -14.95 10.13 -5.83
N GLU A 408 -13.68 9.99 -5.45
CA GLU A 408 -13.21 10.13 -4.06
C GLU A 408 -12.59 11.51 -3.80
N TYR A 409 -11.97 12.10 -4.81
CA TYR A 409 -11.25 13.38 -4.76
C TYR A 409 -11.62 14.26 -5.95
N ALA A 410 -12.61 15.14 -5.76
CA ALA A 410 -13.19 15.96 -6.84
C ALA A 410 -12.17 16.85 -7.57
N ALA A 411 -11.12 17.31 -6.89
CA ALA A 411 -10.06 18.12 -7.50
C ALA A 411 -9.17 17.34 -8.49
N ALA A 412 -9.31 16.00 -8.57
CA ALA A 412 -8.68 15.22 -9.64
C ALA A 412 -9.18 15.55 -11.05
N ALA A 413 -10.29 16.30 -11.16
CA ALA A 413 -10.82 16.78 -12.43
C ALA A 413 -9.77 17.55 -13.27
N ASP A 414 -8.82 18.21 -12.62
CA ASP A 414 -7.80 19.03 -13.30
C ASP A 414 -6.67 18.20 -13.93
N PHE A 415 -6.54 16.91 -13.58
CA PHE A 415 -5.42 16.06 -14.03
C PHE A 415 -5.83 14.62 -14.41
N THR A 416 -7.07 14.42 -14.86
CA THR A 416 -7.59 13.09 -15.25
C THR A 416 -6.74 12.39 -16.32
N GLN A 417 -6.14 13.16 -17.24
CA GLN A 417 -5.28 12.61 -18.30
C GLN A 417 -4.01 11.92 -17.79
N VAL A 418 -3.56 12.23 -16.56
CA VAL A 418 -2.35 11.66 -15.98
C VAL A 418 -2.60 10.83 -14.72
N GLY A 419 -3.70 11.10 -14.00
CA GLY A 419 -3.96 10.53 -12.68
C GLY A 419 -5.43 10.17 -12.41
N SER A 420 -6.11 9.56 -13.39
CA SER A 420 -7.44 8.97 -13.16
C SER A 420 -7.39 7.79 -12.20
N GLY A 421 -6.32 7.00 -12.24
CA GLY A 421 -6.04 5.94 -11.27
C GLY A 421 -4.94 6.36 -10.30
N LEU A 422 -5.10 6.00 -9.03
CA LEU A 422 -4.14 6.25 -7.97
C LEU A 422 -3.91 4.97 -7.16
N LEU A 423 -2.65 4.64 -6.89
CA LEU A 423 -2.24 3.70 -5.85
C LEU A 423 -1.25 4.43 -4.94
N ALA A 424 -1.53 4.52 -3.65
CA ALA A 424 -0.75 5.26 -2.68
C ALA A 424 -0.36 4.36 -1.51
N LEU A 425 0.90 4.42 -1.11
CA LEU A 425 1.46 3.73 0.05
C LEU A 425 2.04 4.74 1.03
N GLU A 426 1.67 4.58 2.30
CA GLU A 426 2.29 5.28 3.42
C GLU A 426 3.44 4.44 3.97
N ILE A 427 4.67 4.93 3.85
CA ILE A 427 5.88 4.28 4.37
C ILE A 427 6.08 4.66 5.84
N SER A 428 5.92 5.94 6.18
CA SER A 428 6.02 6.44 7.56
C SER A 428 5.05 7.57 7.81
N LYS A 429 4.16 7.36 8.79
CA LYS A 429 3.22 8.40 9.26
C LYS A 429 3.92 9.56 9.95
N ILE A 430 4.99 9.28 10.70
CA ILE A 430 5.69 10.27 11.53
C ILE A 430 6.53 11.20 10.64
N ARG A 431 7.19 10.64 9.62
CA ARG A 431 8.07 11.40 8.72
C ARG A 431 7.38 11.83 7.42
N GLU A 432 6.08 11.53 7.28
CA GLU A 432 5.28 11.86 6.10
C GLU A 432 5.88 11.30 4.79
N HIS A 433 6.31 10.04 4.82
CA HIS A 433 6.89 9.36 3.66
C HIS A 433 5.81 8.62 2.88
N TYR A 434 5.67 8.94 1.58
CA TYR A 434 4.66 8.35 0.71
C TYR A 434 5.23 7.96 -0.66
N ILE A 435 4.64 6.91 -1.24
CA ILE A 435 4.83 6.55 -2.66
C ILE A 435 3.46 6.55 -3.32
N LEU A 436 3.28 7.34 -4.37
CA LEU A 436 2.05 7.43 -5.14
C LEU A 436 2.35 6.99 -6.57
N TRP A 437 1.52 6.12 -7.14
CA TRP A 437 1.55 5.74 -8.55
C TRP A 437 0.28 6.19 -9.25
N PHE A 438 0.42 6.62 -10.49
CA PHE A 438 -0.62 7.21 -11.29
C PHE A 438 -0.82 6.45 -12.59
N ARG A 439 -2.08 6.24 -12.95
CA ARG A 439 -2.50 5.76 -14.26
C ARG A 439 -3.35 6.82 -14.97
N PRO A 440 -3.14 7.04 -16.28
CA PRO A 440 -3.93 7.96 -17.06
C PRO A 440 -5.34 7.42 -17.27
N GLU A 441 -6.23 8.30 -17.69
CA GLU A 441 -7.54 7.93 -18.18
C GLU A 441 -7.41 6.98 -19.40
N VAL A 442 -8.18 5.90 -19.37
CA VAL A 442 -8.37 5.03 -20.52
C VAL A 442 -9.84 5.08 -20.87
N LEU A 443 -10.18 5.65 -22.03
CA LEU A 443 -11.55 5.69 -22.52
C LEU A 443 -12.02 4.27 -22.78
N GLN A 444 -12.83 3.75 -21.85
CA GLN A 444 -13.43 2.43 -21.98
C GLN A 444 -14.82 2.58 -22.59
N THR A 445 -15.09 1.78 -23.63
CA THR A 445 -16.42 1.70 -24.21
C THR A 445 -17.12 0.50 -23.60
N VAL A 446 -18.09 0.76 -22.72
CA VAL A 446 -18.96 -0.27 -22.17
C VAL A 446 -20.12 -0.43 -23.15
N ASN A 447 -20.21 -1.61 -23.77
CA ASN A 447 -21.30 -1.93 -24.68
C ASN A 447 -22.47 -2.46 -23.86
N TRP A 448 -23.49 -1.65 -23.60
CA TRP A 448 -24.70 -2.10 -22.92
C TRP A 448 -25.68 -2.77 -23.89
N ALA A 449 -26.36 -3.81 -23.42
CA ALA A 449 -27.52 -4.39 -24.09
C ALA A 449 -28.75 -3.48 -23.90
N GLY A 450 -28.82 -2.39 -24.66
CA GLY A 450 -29.82 -1.34 -24.53
C GLY A 450 -29.41 -0.22 -23.56
N ASN A 451 -30.10 0.92 -23.63
CA ASN A 451 -29.73 2.11 -22.85
C ASN A 451 -30.05 1.94 -21.35
N PRO A 452 -29.05 2.04 -20.45
CA PRO A 452 -29.20 1.86 -19.01
C PRO A 452 -30.22 2.79 -18.34
N SER A 453 -30.42 3.99 -18.89
CA SER A 453 -31.19 5.07 -18.29
C SER A 453 -32.65 5.14 -18.77
N LYS A 454 -33.06 4.35 -19.76
CA LYS A 454 -34.39 4.45 -20.41
C LYS A 454 -35.45 3.45 -19.92
N GLY A 455 -35.23 2.77 -18.79
CA GLY A 455 -36.19 1.79 -18.24
C GLY A 455 -37.49 2.38 -17.67
N VAL A 456 -37.68 3.71 -17.67
CA VAL A 456 -38.77 4.40 -16.96
C VAL A 456 -39.93 4.73 -17.91
N LYS A 457 -41.12 4.16 -17.64
CA LYS A 457 -42.39 4.62 -18.19
C LYS A 457 -43.08 5.56 -17.21
N VAL A 458 -43.73 6.58 -17.74
CA VAL A 458 -44.58 7.50 -16.97
C VAL A 458 -46.04 7.09 -17.22
N GLU A 459 -46.77 6.69 -16.19
CA GLU A 459 -48.21 6.42 -16.33
C GLU A 459 -49.02 7.73 -16.44
N ALA A 460 -50.30 7.61 -16.82
CA ALA A 460 -51.20 8.74 -17.02
C ALA A 460 -51.46 9.56 -15.73
N ASP A 461 -51.16 9.00 -14.56
CA ASP A 461 -51.26 9.63 -13.24
C ASP A 461 -49.97 10.35 -12.80
N GLY A 462 -48.90 10.28 -13.61
CA GLY A 462 -47.59 10.87 -13.30
C GLY A 462 -46.66 9.97 -12.46
N SER A 463 -47.07 8.74 -12.14
CA SER A 463 -46.21 7.77 -11.46
C SER A 463 -45.16 7.17 -12.42
N LEU A 464 -43.96 6.93 -11.88
CA LEU A 464 -42.83 6.36 -12.62
C LEU A 464 -42.81 4.85 -12.39
N ILE A 465 -43.15 4.06 -13.41
CA ILE A 465 -43.07 2.60 -13.38
C ILE A 465 -41.92 2.17 -14.27
N LEU A 466 -40.97 1.43 -13.70
CA LEU A 466 -39.94 0.78 -14.50
C LEU A 466 -40.57 -0.44 -15.22
N SER A 467 -40.37 -0.57 -16.54
CA SER A 467 -40.82 -1.73 -17.34
C SER A 467 -39.63 -2.46 -17.96
N PRO A 468 -39.69 -3.80 -18.20
CA PRO A 468 -38.65 -4.52 -18.91
C PRO A 468 -38.25 -3.79 -20.19
N ARG A 469 -36.96 -3.74 -20.49
CA ARG A 469 -36.46 -2.99 -21.64
C ARG A 469 -37.04 -3.58 -22.93
N GLN A 470 -37.46 -2.69 -23.83
CA GLN A 470 -38.02 -3.07 -25.14
C GLN A 470 -36.96 -3.19 -26.23
N SER A 471 -35.72 -2.75 -25.98
CA SER A 471 -34.63 -2.81 -26.95
C SER A 471 -33.34 -3.28 -26.30
N PHE A 472 -32.76 -4.32 -26.89
CA PHE A 472 -31.43 -4.87 -26.56
C PHE A 472 -30.38 -4.48 -27.62
N ASN A 473 -30.65 -3.42 -28.39
CA ASN A 473 -29.70 -2.89 -29.35
C ASN A 473 -28.46 -2.36 -28.62
N LEU A 474 -27.29 -2.58 -29.21
CA LEU A 474 -26.01 -2.18 -28.64
C LEU A 474 -26.00 -0.66 -28.37
N TRP A 475 -25.82 -0.29 -27.11
CA TRP A 475 -25.65 1.09 -26.67
C TRP A 475 -24.24 1.26 -26.10
N LYS A 476 -23.48 2.22 -26.64
CA LYS A 476 -22.10 2.45 -26.22
C LYS A 476 -22.08 3.54 -25.16
N GLU A 477 -21.68 3.21 -23.94
CA GLU A 477 -21.28 4.18 -22.95
C GLU A 477 -19.77 4.39 -23.03
N THR A 478 -19.33 5.64 -23.13
CA THR A 478 -17.92 5.95 -22.91
C THR A 478 -17.73 6.27 -21.44
N VAL A 479 -17.13 5.34 -20.71
CA VAL A 479 -16.70 5.58 -19.33
C VAL A 479 -15.48 6.50 -19.39
N LYS A 480 -15.63 7.67 -18.78
CA LYS A 480 -14.60 8.70 -18.68
C LYS A 480 -14.06 8.77 -17.26
N TYR A 481 -12.86 9.31 -17.14
CA TYR A 481 -12.15 9.59 -15.90
C TYR A 481 -11.72 8.35 -15.10
N THR A 482 -11.68 7.18 -15.75
CA THR A 482 -11.30 5.90 -15.13
C THR A 482 -10.04 5.36 -15.81
N SER A 483 -9.12 4.79 -15.03
CA SER A 483 -7.93 4.09 -15.54
C SER A 483 -8.20 2.59 -15.74
N LEU A 484 -7.17 1.84 -16.17
CA LEU A 484 -7.20 0.39 -16.00
C LEU A 484 -7.20 0.03 -14.50
N PRO A 485 -7.95 -1.01 -14.09
CA PRO A 485 -8.03 -1.43 -12.69
C PRO A 485 -6.70 -1.97 -12.20
N TRP A 486 -6.37 -1.68 -10.93
CA TRP A 486 -5.19 -2.24 -10.26
C TRP A 486 -5.39 -3.73 -10.00
N LYS A 487 -4.47 -4.56 -10.50
CA LYS A 487 -4.53 -6.00 -10.29
C LYS A 487 -4.09 -6.34 -8.87
N ASN A 488 -4.65 -7.41 -8.31
CA ASN A 488 -4.28 -7.87 -6.97
C ASN A 488 -2.77 -8.17 -6.84
N CYS A 489 -2.13 -8.71 -7.88
CA CYS A 489 -0.69 -8.96 -7.86
C CYS A 489 0.12 -7.66 -7.79
N GLU A 490 -0.28 -6.59 -8.49
CA GLU A 490 0.39 -5.28 -8.44
C GLU A 490 0.30 -4.66 -7.04
N ILE A 491 -0.89 -4.75 -6.42
CA ILE A 491 -1.13 -4.25 -5.07
C ILE A 491 -0.24 -4.99 -4.06
N GLN A 492 -0.14 -6.31 -4.17
CA GLN A 492 0.70 -7.13 -3.28
C GLN A 492 2.19 -6.81 -3.43
N GLU A 493 2.70 -6.69 -4.66
CA GLU A 493 4.11 -6.34 -4.89
C GLU A 493 4.44 -4.92 -4.39
N ALA A 494 3.51 -3.98 -4.47
CA ALA A 494 3.69 -2.64 -3.90
C ALA A 494 3.81 -2.69 -2.35
N ILE A 495 2.98 -3.51 -1.70
CA ILE A 495 3.07 -3.74 -0.24
C ILE A 495 4.39 -4.43 0.13
N GLU A 496 4.82 -5.41 -0.67
CA GLU A 496 6.09 -6.11 -0.46
C GLU A 496 7.30 -5.17 -0.61
N LEU A 497 7.26 -4.25 -1.59
CA LEU A 497 8.25 -3.19 -1.76
C LEU A 497 8.31 -2.30 -0.53
N LYS A 498 7.15 -1.86 -0.01
CA LYS A 498 7.08 -1.06 1.22
C LYS A 498 7.75 -1.78 2.39
N ASN A 499 7.40 -3.04 2.64
CA ASN A 499 7.97 -3.80 3.76
C ASN A 499 9.49 -3.91 3.63
N THR A 500 9.97 -4.13 2.41
CA THR A 500 11.41 -4.21 2.13
C THR A 500 12.11 -2.87 2.36
N ILE A 501 11.51 -1.75 1.97
CA ILE A 501 12.06 -0.40 2.26
C ILE A 501 12.15 -0.18 3.77
N ILE A 502 11.12 -0.55 4.53
CA ILE A 502 11.13 -0.42 6.00
C ILE A 502 12.26 -1.26 6.60
N ASP A 503 12.44 -2.51 6.16
CA ASP A 503 13.51 -3.38 6.65
C ASP A 503 14.91 -2.83 6.35
N ILE A 504 15.13 -2.26 5.16
CA ILE A 504 16.41 -1.64 4.79
C ILE A 504 16.67 -0.40 5.66
N VAL A 505 15.67 0.45 5.85
CA VAL A 505 15.78 1.67 6.66
C VAL A 505 16.09 1.31 8.12
N LEU A 506 15.40 0.31 8.69
CA LEU A 506 15.67 -0.16 10.05
C LEU A 506 17.08 -0.70 10.21
N ARG A 507 17.57 -1.51 9.25
CA ARG A 507 18.94 -2.03 9.29
C ARG A 507 19.99 -0.91 9.28
N LYS A 508 19.80 0.12 8.45
CA LYS A 508 20.70 1.29 8.42
C LYS A 508 20.70 2.07 9.72
N VAL A 509 19.53 2.21 10.37
CA VAL A 509 19.43 2.86 11.69
C VAL A 509 20.21 2.08 12.73
N ASP A 510 20.12 0.76 12.74
CA ASP A 510 20.85 -0.10 13.67
C ASP A 510 22.38 -0.03 13.44
N GLU A 511 22.83 -0.07 12.18
CA GLU A 511 24.25 0.08 11.81
C GLU A 511 24.81 1.45 12.23
N LEU A 512 24.07 2.54 12.00
CA LEU A 512 24.46 3.88 12.43
C LEU A 512 24.49 4.02 13.95
N ALA A 513 23.56 3.40 14.67
CA ALA A 513 23.56 3.38 16.12
C ALA A 513 24.79 2.66 16.67
N GLN A 514 25.15 1.51 16.07
CA GLN A 514 26.35 0.77 16.46
C GLN A 514 27.63 1.57 16.21
N LEU A 515 27.77 2.18 15.02
CA LEU A 515 28.94 2.99 14.69
C LEU A 515 29.09 4.21 15.61
N ASN A 516 27.98 4.86 15.97
CA ASN A 516 27.99 5.96 16.94
C ASN A 516 28.45 5.51 18.34
N LEU A 517 28.02 4.34 18.80
CA LEU A 517 28.47 3.77 20.07
C LEU A 517 29.98 3.46 20.05
N GLU A 518 30.49 2.91 18.94
CA GLU A 518 31.93 2.66 18.76
C GLU A 518 32.74 3.95 18.74
N LEU A 519 32.25 4.99 18.06
CA LEU A 519 32.87 6.31 18.01
C LEU A 519 32.90 6.96 19.41
N GLN A 520 31.80 6.89 20.16
CA GLN A 520 31.73 7.38 21.53
C GLN A 520 32.73 6.66 22.45
N ARG A 521 32.80 5.33 22.34
CA ARG A 521 33.76 4.53 23.11
C ARG A 521 35.21 4.89 22.77
N SER A 522 35.54 5.01 21.48
CA SER A 522 36.88 5.39 21.03
C SER A 522 37.29 6.77 21.54
N ASN A 523 36.34 7.73 21.57
CA ASN A 523 36.60 9.06 22.12
C ASN A 523 36.93 9.00 23.63
N ILE A 524 36.17 8.23 24.43
CA ILE A 524 36.42 8.07 25.87
C ILE A 524 37.78 7.40 26.13
N GLU A 525 38.12 6.36 25.37
CA GLU A 525 39.41 5.66 25.51
C GLU A 525 40.59 6.59 25.19
N LEU A 526 40.44 7.45 24.18
CA LEU A 526 41.47 8.42 23.81
C LEU A 526 41.64 9.52 24.87
N ASP A 527 40.57 9.94 25.55
CA ASP A 527 40.63 10.87 26.68
C ASP A 527 41.36 10.27 27.88
N ALA A 528 41.00 9.04 28.26
CA ALA A 528 41.65 8.32 29.35
C ALA A 528 43.15 8.13 29.07
N PHE A 529 43.52 7.75 27.84
CA PHE A 529 44.91 7.59 27.43
C PHE A 529 45.69 8.91 27.53
N ALA A 530 45.18 10.01 26.98
CA ALA A 530 45.86 11.31 27.01
C ALA A 530 46.07 11.82 28.44
N TYR A 531 45.11 11.58 29.34
CA TYR A 531 45.19 11.96 30.74
C TYR A 531 46.24 11.12 31.50
N VAL A 532 46.16 9.79 31.41
CA VAL A 532 47.08 8.87 32.10
C VAL A 532 48.51 9.08 31.62
N ALA A 533 48.74 9.11 30.30
CA ALA A 533 50.08 9.30 29.75
C ALA A 533 50.73 10.61 30.20
N SER A 534 49.94 11.70 30.30
CA SER A 534 50.49 13.00 30.71
C SER A 534 50.76 13.07 32.21
N HIS A 535 49.95 12.40 33.04
CA HIS A 535 50.21 12.28 34.48
C HIS A 535 51.52 11.52 34.72
N ASP A 536 51.66 10.35 34.08
CA ASP A 536 52.83 9.48 34.25
C ASP A 536 54.12 10.10 33.72
N LEU A 537 54.04 11.01 32.73
CA LEU A 537 55.19 11.78 32.27
C LEU A 537 55.58 12.93 33.22
N LYS A 538 54.62 13.53 33.95
CA LYS A 538 54.88 14.64 34.88
C LYS A 538 55.60 14.19 36.15
N GLU A 539 55.24 13.02 36.67
CA GLU A 539 55.78 12.52 37.93
C GLU A 539 57.32 12.38 37.93
N PRO A 540 57.97 11.71 36.95
CA PRO A 540 59.43 11.62 36.90
C PRO A 540 60.09 12.98 36.62
N LEU A 541 59.45 13.86 35.84
CA LEU A 541 59.94 15.22 35.59
C LEU A 541 59.98 16.07 36.86
N ARG A 542 58.92 16.00 37.67
CA ARG A 542 58.86 16.66 38.97
C ARG A 542 59.98 16.15 39.89
N GLY A 543 60.25 14.85 39.87
CA GLY A 543 61.40 14.25 40.57
C GLY A 543 62.74 14.86 40.11
N ILE A 544 63.00 14.86 38.80
CA ILE A 544 64.22 15.45 38.21
C ILE A 544 64.35 16.93 38.58
N HIS A 545 63.24 17.69 38.52
CA HIS A 545 63.22 19.11 38.88
C HIS A 545 63.60 19.31 40.36
N ASN A 546 62.92 18.63 41.28
CA ASN A 546 63.13 18.80 42.72
C ASN A 546 64.55 18.42 43.14
N TYR A 547 65.07 17.26 42.71
CA TYR A 547 66.43 16.86 43.03
C TYR A 547 67.48 17.80 42.43
N SER A 548 67.25 18.29 41.21
CA SER A 548 68.16 19.27 40.59
C SER A 548 68.14 20.61 41.34
N THR A 549 66.97 21.03 41.84
CA THR A 549 66.82 22.24 42.67
C THR A 549 67.48 22.09 44.04
N PHE A 550 67.30 20.95 44.72
CA PHE A 550 67.97 20.68 46.00
C PHE A 550 69.50 20.67 45.85
N LEU A 551 70.02 20.04 44.77
CA LEU A 551 71.46 20.07 44.49
C LEU A 551 71.98 21.49 44.22
N LEU A 552 71.16 22.34 43.60
CA LEU A 552 71.48 23.77 43.43
C LEU A 552 71.47 24.52 44.76
N GLU A 553 70.47 24.32 45.62
CA GLU A 553 70.38 25.02 46.91
C GLU A 553 71.50 24.59 47.87
N ASP A 554 71.76 23.29 47.98
CA ASP A 554 72.67 22.73 48.98
C ASP A 554 74.15 22.82 48.57
N TYR A 555 74.46 22.73 47.26
CA TYR A 555 75.84 22.60 46.77
C TYR A 555 76.29 23.69 45.80
N ALA A 556 75.47 24.72 45.51
CA ALA A 556 75.87 25.79 44.57
C ALA A 556 77.20 26.48 44.92
N GLN A 557 77.54 26.60 46.20
CA GLN A 557 78.77 27.26 46.64
C GLN A 557 80.02 26.37 46.52
N ILE A 558 79.83 25.05 46.38
CA ILE A 558 80.91 24.05 46.32
C ILE A 558 81.22 23.67 44.86
N LEU A 559 80.22 23.79 43.98
CA LEU A 559 80.35 23.45 42.57
C LEU A 559 81.17 24.49 41.80
N ASP A 560 81.93 24.01 40.82
CA ASP A 560 82.57 24.87 39.83
C ASP A 560 81.54 25.50 38.88
N GLN A 561 81.96 26.51 38.13
CA GLN A 561 81.05 27.24 37.22
C GLN A 561 80.41 26.30 36.18
N GLU A 562 81.11 25.24 35.77
CA GLU A 562 80.60 24.25 34.81
C GLU A 562 79.52 23.36 35.44
N GLY A 563 79.72 22.87 36.67
CA GLY A 563 78.74 22.09 37.42
C GLY A 563 77.46 22.88 37.72
N LEU A 564 77.60 24.14 38.11
CA LEU A 564 76.47 25.05 38.35
C LEU A 564 75.66 25.27 37.06
N TYR A 565 76.33 25.51 35.94
CA TYR A 565 75.68 25.69 34.63
C TYR A 565 74.92 24.44 34.18
N LYS A 566 75.47 23.24 34.41
CA LYS A 566 74.82 21.96 34.10
C LYS A 566 73.56 21.74 34.93
N LEU A 567 73.58 21.97 36.24
CA LEU A 567 72.40 21.85 37.10
C LEU A 567 71.31 22.87 36.75
N GLN A 568 71.67 24.13 36.54
CA GLN A 568 70.74 25.16 36.06
C GLN A 568 70.10 24.77 34.72
N THR A 569 70.88 24.10 33.86
CA THR A 569 70.36 23.57 32.60
C THR A 569 69.36 22.43 32.82
N LEU A 570 69.61 21.50 33.75
CA LEU A 570 68.67 20.42 34.08
C LEU A 570 67.35 20.93 34.64
N VAL A 571 67.39 21.87 35.60
CA VAL A 571 66.20 22.53 36.14
C VAL A 571 65.38 23.18 35.03
N ARG A 572 66.04 23.92 34.13
CA ARG A 572 65.42 24.59 32.99
C ARG A 572 64.81 23.61 31.98
N LEU A 573 65.49 22.49 31.70
CA LEU A 573 64.98 21.46 30.78
C LEU A 573 63.78 20.72 31.37
N SER A 574 63.81 20.40 32.67
CA SER A 574 62.69 19.73 33.34
C SER A 574 61.44 20.60 33.36
N LYS A 575 61.58 21.88 33.78
CA LYS A 575 60.47 22.85 33.76
C LYS A 575 59.90 23.04 32.35
N ARG A 576 60.75 23.07 31.33
CA ARG A 576 60.31 23.13 29.93
C ARG A 576 59.50 21.91 29.51
N MET A 577 59.91 20.70 29.89
CA MET A 577 59.16 19.49 29.55
C MET A 577 57.78 19.47 30.23
N GLU A 578 57.70 19.90 31.48
CA GLU A 578 56.43 20.04 32.20
C GLU A 578 55.49 21.04 31.50
N GLU A 579 56.00 22.20 31.09
CA GLU A 579 55.25 23.20 30.31
C GLU A 579 54.75 22.62 28.98
N LEU A 580 55.56 21.85 28.26
CA LEU A 580 55.15 21.21 27.00
C LEU A 580 54.04 20.17 27.19
N ILE A 581 54.11 19.36 28.26
CA ILE A 581 53.06 18.39 28.59
C ILE A 581 51.76 19.11 28.96
N ASN A 582 51.84 20.18 29.75
CA ASN A 582 50.67 20.99 30.10
C ASN A 582 49.99 21.58 28.86
N VAL A 583 50.79 22.14 27.94
CA VAL A 583 50.30 22.67 26.67
C VAL A 583 49.65 21.58 25.81
N LEU A 584 50.24 20.39 25.74
CA LEU A 584 49.69 19.26 24.98
C LEU A 584 48.34 18.79 25.56
N LEU A 585 48.25 18.70 26.89
CA LEU A 585 47.01 18.37 27.59
C LEU A 585 45.91 19.40 27.33
N THR A 586 46.24 20.70 27.46
CA THR A 586 45.30 21.79 27.18
C THR A 586 44.84 21.74 25.73
N TYR A 587 45.76 21.54 24.79
CA TYR A 587 45.44 21.42 23.37
C TYR A 587 44.52 20.23 23.06
N SER A 588 44.75 19.07 23.67
CA SER A 588 43.88 17.89 23.55
C SER A 588 42.46 18.15 24.07
N ARG A 589 42.35 18.81 25.24
CA ARG A 589 41.06 19.17 25.86
C ARG A 589 40.30 20.25 25.10
N LEU A 590 41.00 21.22 24.52
CA LEU A 590 40.41 22.35 23.81
C LEU A 590 39.50 21.91 22.65
N GLY A 591 39.68 20.72 22.07
CA GLY A 591 38.80 20.18 21.04
C GLY A 591 37.47 19.59 21.54
N ARG A 592 37.30 19.36 22.85
CA ARG A 592 36.30 18.42 23.39
C ARG A 592 35.35 19.00 24.46
N THR A 593 35.59 20.20 24.97
CA THR A 593 34.71 20.88 25.97
C THR A 593 33.66 21.75 25.29
N GLU A 594 32.35 21.59 25.55
CA GLU A 594 31.32 22.49 24.99
C GLU A 594 31.60 23.98 25.26
N LEU A 595 31.31 24.84 24.29
CA LEU A 595 31.54 26.29 24.41
C LEU A 595 30.44 26.94 25.26
N ALA A 596 30.82 27.70 26.28
CA ALA A 596 29.87 28.47 27.07
C ALA A 596 29.62 29.84 26.42
N LEU A 597 28.88 29.85 25.31
CA LEU A 597 28.58 31.07 24.54
C LEU A 597 27.71 32.03 25.35
N GLN A 598 28.21 33.23 25.61
CA GLN A 598 27.47 34.29 26.29
C GLN A 598 27.80 35.68 25.69
N PRO A 599 26.84 36.63 25.74
CA PRO A 599 27.09 38.00 25.32
C PRO A 599 28.20 38.64 26.18
N THR A 600 29.33 38.92 25.55
CA THR A 600 30.56 39.40 26.20
C THR A 600 30.97 40.75 25.64
N ASP A 601 31.27 41.68 26.54
CA ASP A 601 31.85 42.98 26.23
C ASP A 601 33.36 42.82 26.02
N ALA A 602 33.80 42.87 24.75
CA ALA A 602 35.19 42.68 24.37
C ALA A 602 36.12 43.77 24.93
N GLU A 603 35.61 44.98 25.18
CA GLU A 603 36.40 46.08 25.75
C GLU A 603 36.74 45.80 27.21
N LYS A 604 35.79 45.26 28.00
CA LYS A 604 36.07 44.82 29.38
C LYS A 604 37.10 43.70 29.42
N LEU A 605 37.02 42.77 28.48
CA LEU A 605 37.93 41.63 28.39
C LEU A 605 39.37 42.08 28.10
N ILE A 606 39.56 43.03 27.19
CA ILE A 606 40.88 43.61 26.91
C ILE A 606 41.39 44.46 28.08
N LYS A 607 40.55 45.28 28.71
CA LYS A 607 40.94 46.05 29.91
C LYS A 607 41.45 45.16 31.04
N ASN A 608 40.83 43.99 31.23
CA ASN A 608 41.31 43.02 32.21
C ASN A 608 42.70 42.47 31.85
N ILE A 609 42.95 42.19 30.56
CA ILE A 609 44.27 41.74 30.08
C ILE A 609 45.31 42.86 30.23
N GLU A 610 44.97 44.09 29.85
CA GLU A 610 45.82 45.29 30.00
C GLU A 610 46.25 45.50 31.46
N ASN A 611 45.33 45.40 32.42
CA ASN A 611 45.66 45.48 33.84
C ASN A 611 46.68 44.43 34.27
N VAL A 612 46.56 43.19 33.79
CA VAL A 612 47.50 42.10 34.11
C VAL A 612 48.87 42.33 33.45
N VAL A 613 48.88 42.81 32.21
CA VAL A 613 50.12 43.14 31.49
C VAL A 613 50.88 44.27 32.19
N ASN A 614 50.20 45.35 32.56
CA ASN A 614 50.78 46.50 33.25
C ASN A 614 51.37 46.15 34.62
N ILE A 615 50.75 45.22 35.37
CA ILE A 615 51.30 44.73 36.64
C ILE A 615 52.59 43.92 36.43
N ASN A 616 52.65 43.11 35.38
CA ASN A 616 53.77 42.20 35.13
C ASN A 616 54.97 42.87 34.45
N GLN A 617 54.79 44.05 33.84
CA GLN A 617 55.79 44.75 33.03
C GLN A 617 55.95 46.21 33.47
N ALA A 618 55.98 46.46 34.78
CA ALA A 618 56.02 47.80 35.39
C ALA A 618 57.20 48.70 34.91
N ASP A 619 58.24 48.13 34.30
CA ASP A 619 59.44 48.84 33.81
C ASP A 619 59.42 49.15 32.29
N GLU A 620 58.39 48.73 31.53
CA GLU A 620 58.25 49.01 30.10
C GLU A 620 56.96 49.82 29.80
N GLU A 621 57.08 51.01 29.20
CA GLU A 621 55.90 51.75 28.71
C GLU A 621 55.36 51.10 27.42
N ILE A 622 54.21 50.42 27.54
CA ILE A 622 53.50 49.78 26.42
C ILE A 622 52.17 50.48 26.22
N GLU A 623 51.95 50.99 25.01
CA GLU A 623 50.71 51.69 24.65
C GLU A 623 49.71 50.73 23.98
N ILE A 624 48.59 50.42 24.63
CA ILE A 624 47.48 49.67 24.02
C ILE A 624 46.49 50.67 23.41
N ARG A 625 46.33 50.61 22.08
CA ARG A 625 45.46 51.52 21.31
C ARG A 625 44.19 50.82 20.89
N ILE A 626 43.04 51.39 21.25
CA ILE A 626 41.73 50.95 20.79
C ILE A 626 41.10 52.12 20.01
N PRO A 627 41.25 52.16 18.67
CA PRO A 627 40.88 53.33 17.87
C PRO A 627 39.37 53.56 17.77
N ARG A 628 38.55 52.53 18.03
CA ARG A 628 37.09 52.60 18.07
C ARG A 628 36.50 51.61 19.09
N PRO A 629 35.32 51.88 19.67
CA PRO A 629 34.65 50.96 20.58
C PRO A 629 34.49 49.56 19.98
N LEU A 630 34.73 48.53 20.79
CA LEU A 630 34.60 47.14 20.37
C LEU A 630 33.16 46.66 20.51
N PRO A 631 32.69 45.77 19.61
CA PRO A 631 31.32 45.29 19.63
C PRO A 631 31.08 44.29 20.79
N LEU A 632 29.81 44.12 21.16
CA LEU A 632 29.37 43.01 22.00
C LEU A 632 29.37 41.72 21.16
N ILE A 633 30.00 40.67 21.67
CA ILE A 633 30.16 39.39 20.93
C ILE A 633 29.57 38.22 21.70
N ALA A 634 28.93 37.27 21.00
CA ALA A 634 28.51 36.01 21.58
C ALA A 634 29.69 35.03 21.52
N CYS A 635 30.37 34.81 22.66
CA CYS A 635 31.53 33.93 22.71
C CYS A 635 31.72 33.28 24.07
N ASP A 636 32.66 32.34 24.16
CA ASP A 636 33.19 31.90 25.45
C ASP A 636 34.25 32.91 25.94
N PRO A 637 33.98 33.69 27.00
CA PRO A 637 34.86 34.79 27.42
C PRO A 637 36.23 34.30 27.91
N ILE A 638 36.34 33.08 28.45
CA ILE A 638 37.61 32.55 28.96
C ILE A 638 38.52 32.23 27.78
N LEU A 639 37.97 31.55 26.77
CA LEU A 639 38.72 31.14 25.58
C LEU A 639 39.08 32.34 24.69
N VAL A 640 38.16 33.29 24.51
CA VAL A 640 38.44 34.51 23.75
C VAL A 640 39.43 35.42 24.48
N ALA A 641 39.40 35.51 25.82
CA ALA A 641 40.45 36.18 26.60
C ALA A 641 41.82 35.55 26.35
N GLN A 642 41.89 34.22 26.28
CA GLN A 642 43.11 33.51 25.94
C GLN A 642 43.59 33.80 24.51
N VAL A 643 42.69 34.02 23.55
CA VAL A 643 43.06 34.45 22.19
C VAL A 643 43.75 35.81 22.23
N PHE A 644 43.10 36.81 22.83
CA PHE A 644 43.66 38.15 22.93
C PHE A 644 44.97 38.17 23.72
N ASP A 645 45.03 37.50 24.88
CA ASP A 645 46.25 37.43 25.70
C ASP A 645 47.42 36.83 24.91
N ASN A 646 47.22 35.70 24.21
CA ASN A 646 48.30 35.12 23.41
C ASN A 646 48.79 36.04 22.28
N LEU A 647 47.88 36.77 21.62
CA LEU A 647 48.24 37.69 20.54
C LEU A 647 48.96 38.94 21.09
N ILE A 648 48.48 39.52 22.19
CA ILE A 648 49.07 40.68 22.87
C ILE A 648 50.46 40.33 23.43
N GLN A 649 50.59 39.18 24.11
CA GLN A 649 51.88 38.71 24.63
C GLN A 649 52.89 38.48 23.50
N ASN A 650 52.45 37.97 22.34
CA ASN A 650 53.34 37.84 21.18
C ASN A 650 53.74 39.21 20.62
N ALA A 651 52.80 40.14 20.50
CA ALA A 651 53.04 41.51 20.05
C ALA A 651 54.07 42.25 20.93
N ILE A 652 54.01 42.04 22.26
CA ILE A 652 54.96 42.65 23.20
C ILE A 652 56.32 41.95 23.16
N LYS A 653 56.32 40.61 23.19
CA LYS A 653 57.53 39.80 23.28
C LYS A 653 58.45 39.92 22.06
N TYR A 654 57.87 40.04 20.87
CA TYR A 654 58.60 40.13 19.62
C TYR A 654 58.76 41.58 19.15
N ASN A 655 58.94 42.50 20.09
CA ASN A 655 59.07 43.94 19.82
C ASN A 655 60.32 44.53 20.48
N ASN A 656 61.20 45.12 19.65
CA ASN A 656 62.43 45.81 20.07
C ASN A 656 62.34 47.33 19.92
N SER A 657 61.17 47.86 19.56
CA SER A 657 60.99 49.29 19.38
C SER A 657 61.11 50.02 20.72
N PRO A 658 61.77 51.20 20.76
CA PRO A 658 61.93 51.98 21.99
C PRO A 658 60.60 52.49 22.57
N GLN A 659 59.57 52.60 21.73
CA GLN A 659 58.18 52.80 22.13
C GLN A 659 57.35 51.65 21.56
N LYS A 660 56.82 50.79 22.42
CA LYS A 660 56.05 49.61 22.02
C LYS A 660 54.57 49.97 22.02
N TRP A 661 53.87 49.66 20.94
CA TRP A 661 52.41 49.80 20.90
C TRP A 661 51.74 48.57 20.30
N VAL A 662 50.53 48.30 20.76
CA VAL A 662 49.64 47.26 20.25
C VAL A 662 48.28 47.89 19.96
N GLU A 663 47.83 47.83 18.72
CA GLU A 663 46.53 48.33 18.29
C GLU A 663 45.56 47.16 18.14
N ILE A 664 44.42 47.24 18.82
CA ILE A 664 43.37 46.23 18.77
C ILE A 664 42.10 46.86 18.23
N GLY A 665 41.56 46.29 17.17
CA GLY A 665 40.34 46.79 16.56
C GLY A 665 39.57 45.70 15.85
N TRP A 666 38.60 46.13 15.06
CA TRP A 666 37.81 45.27 14.20
C TRP A 666 37.62 45.94 12.83
N LEU A 667 37.21 45.20 11.81
CA LEU A 667 36.92 45.65 10.45
C LEU A 667 35.65 44.95 9.94
N ASP A 668 34.79 45.67 9.22
CA ASP A 668 33.66 45.07 8.52
C ASP A 668 34.16 44.22 7.34
N LEU A 669 33.73 42.97 7.25
CA LEU A 669 34.00 42.14 6.07
C LEU A 669 32.88 42.41 5.05
N GLN A 670 33.24 42.71 3.80
CA GLN A 670 32.23 42.77 2.74
C GLN A 670 31.57 41.38 2.62
N THR A 671 30.25 41.36 2.79
CA THR A 671 29.38 40.20 2.89
C THR A 671 29.58 39.22 1.74
N ASN A 672 30.18 38.06 2.03
CA ASN A 672 29.86 36.83 1.31
C ASN A 672 28.88 36.02 2.17
N GLU A 673 28.00 35.26 1.52
CA GLU A 673 26.76 34.59 2.01
C GLU A 673 26.89 33.65 3.24
N ALA A 674 27.99 33.69 3.99
CA ALA A 674 28.33 32.82 5.12
C ALA A 674 28.21 33.47 6.52
N GLY A 675 27.61 34.66 6.64
CA GLY A 675 27.25 35.30 7.92
C GLY A 675 28.40 35.88 8.74
N GLU A 676 29.57 36.14 8.15
CA GLU A 676 30.71 36.76 8.84
C GLU A 676 30.60 38.30 8.77
N ASN A 677 30.14 38.94 9.85
CA ASN A 677 29.85 40.39 9.83
C ASN A 677 31.07 41.28 10.10
N PHE A 678 32.13 40.79 10.74
CA PHE A 678 33.35 41.55 11.00
C PHE A 678 34.53 40.65 11.42
N ALA A 679 35.76 41.15 11.26
CA ALA A 679 36.99 40.53 11.73
C ALA A 679 37.68 41.39 12.78
N PHE A 680 38.14 40.79 13.88
CA PHE A 680 39.05 41.44 14.81
C PHE A 680 40.47 41.47 14.25
N TYR A 681 41.25 42.47 14.65
CA TYR A 681 42.69 42.50 14.40
C TYR A 681 43.49 42.91 15.63
N VAL A 682 44.71 42.37 15.72
CA VAL A 682 45.74 42.76 16.68
C VAL A 682 46.99 43.11 15.89
N LYS A 683 47.40 44.38 15.95
CA LYS A 683 48.50 44.97 15.18
C LYS A 683 49.61 45.47 16.10
N ASP A 684 50.86 45.21 15.74
CA ASP A 684 52.04 45.62 16.51
C ASP A 684 53.08 46.35 15.64
N ASN A 685 53.99 47.08 16.30
CA ASN A 685 55.21 47.65 15.69
C ASN A 685 56.48 46.83 16.02
N GLY A 686 56.34 45.51 16.11
CA GLY A 686 57.41 44.59 16.41
C GLY A 686 58.31 44.25 15.21
N ILE A 687 59.10 43.19 15.36
CA ILE A 687 60.12 42.80 14.37
C ILE A 687 59.56 42.25 13.05
N GLY A 688 58.26 41.95 12.99
CA GLY A 688 57.62 41.29 11.85
C GLY A 688 58.08 39.85 11.59
N ILE A 689 57.35 39.15 10.73
CA ILE A 689 57.53 37.75 10.35
C ILE A 689 57.87 37.70 8.86
N ARG A 690 58.93 36.96 8.50
CA ARG A 690 59.30 36.75 7.09
C ARG A 690 58.27 35.86 6.40
N GLU A 691 57.92 36.20 5.15
CA GLU A 691 56.92 35.51 4.33
C GLU A 691 57.04 33.98 4.34
N LYS A 692 58.26 33.45 4.15
CA LYS A 692 58.58 32.01 4.18
C LYS A 692 58.22 31.27 5.47
N HIS A 693 57.83 31.98 6.53
CA HIS A 693 57.51 31.44 7.83
C HIS A 693 56.03 31.52 8.20
N LEU A 694 55.21 32.26 7.43
CA LEU A 694 53.80 32.51 7.72
C LEU A 694 52.98 31.20 7.80
N ASP A 695 53.26 30.20 6.96
CA ASP A 695 52.56 28.91 6.98
C ASP A 695 52.92 28.00 8.17
N VAL A 696 54.01 28.31 8.87
CA VAL A 696 54.58 27.44 9.92
C VAL A 696 54.24 27.94 11.31
N ILE A 697 53.86 29.21 11.47
CA ILE A 697 53.63 29.84 12.79
C ILE A 697 52.47 29.22 13.58
N PHE A 698 51.49 28.63 12.89
CA PHE A 698 50.34 27.97 13.51
C PHE A 698 50.60 26.49 13.85
N ARG A 699 51.75 25.92 13.49
CA ARG A 699 52.07 24.52 13.79
C ARG A 699 52.55 24.37 15.24
N ILE A 700 52.02 23.37 15.95
CA ILE A 700 52.35 23.12 17.36
C ILE A 700 53.87 22.88 17.54
N PHE A 701 54.45 23.50 18.57
CA PHE A 701 55.87 23.38 18.95
C PHE A 701 56.89 23.90 17.92
N LYS A 702 56.47 24.66 16.89
CA LYS A 702 57.39 25.32 15.95
C LYS A 702 57.73 26.74 16.42
N ARG A 703 59.03 27.06 16.44
CA ARG A 703 59.57 28.40 16.79
C ARG A 703 60.42 28.95 15.65
N LEU A 704 60.33 30.27 15.43
CA LEU A 704 61.13 30.98 14.42
C LEU A 704 62.46 31.53 14.96
N HIS A 705 62.60 31.67 16.28
CA HIS A 705 63.79 32.22 16.94
C HIS A 705 64.31 31.28 18.04
N GLY A 706 65.65 31.22 18.16
CA GLY A 706 66.38 30.40 19.14
C GLY A 706 66.06 30.74 20.60
N GLN A 707 66.43 29.86 21.52
CA GLN A 707 65.97 29.86 22.91
C GLN A 707 66.41 31.09 23.75
N SER A 708 67.47 31.78 23.32
CA SER A 708 68.08 32.94 24.00
C SER A 708 67.65 34.31 23.46
N LYS A 709 66.86 34.38 22.38
CA LYS A 709 66.35 35.63 21.81
C LYS A 709 64.85 35.75 22.10
N TYR A 710 64.44 36.89 22.67
CA TYR A 710 63.02 37.26 22.93
C TYR A 710 62.28 36.38 23.94
N GLY A 711 62.76 36.31 25.19
CA GLY A 711 61.97 35.90 26.37
C GLY A 711 61.59 34.43 26.55
N GLY A 712 61.78 33.54 25.56
CA GLY A 712 61.52 32.09 25.69
C GLY A 712 60.02 31.72 25.77
N GLY A 713 59.56 30.73 25.00
CA GLY A 713 58.16 30.27 25.03
C GLY A 713 57.98 28.87 24.44
N THR A 714 56.82 28.26 24.69
CA THR A 714 56.48 26.86 24.34
C THR A 714 56.23 26.64 22.84
N GLY A 715 55.94 27.70 22.07
CA GLY A 715 55.69 27.61 20.63
C GLY A 715 54.32 27.02 20.28
N ALA A 716 53.36 27.08 21.20
CA ALA A 716 52.00 26.56 20.99
C ALA A 716 50.89 27.61 21.09
N GLY A 717 51.20 28.84 21.51
CA GLY A 717 50.21 29.90 21.70
C GLY A 717 49.39 30.19 20.45
N LEU A 718 50.03 30.36 19.28
CA LEU A 718 49.32 30.59 18.02
C LEU A 718 48.51 29.37 17.56
N THR A 719 48.96 28.15 17.83
CA THR A 719 48.17 26.93 17.55
C THR A 719 46.91 26.85 18.43
N ILE A 720 47.02 27.24 19.71
CA ILE A 720 45.88 27.33 20.63
C ILE A 720 44.91 28.40 20.15
N VAL A 721 45.40 29.59 19.78
CA VAL A 721 44.57 30.66 19.20
C VAL A 721 43.80 30.15 17.98
N LYS A 722 44.50 29.52 17.02
CA LYS A 722 43.86 28.96 15.82
C LYS A 722 42.77 27.95 16.17
N LYS A 723 43.04 27.05 17.12
CA LYS A 723 42.06 26.04 17.54
C LYS A 723 40.83 26.67 18.19
N ILE A 724 41.00 27.68 19.05
CA ILE A 724 39.88 28.39 19.71
C ILE A 724 39.01 29.11 18.68
N VAL A 725 39.63 29.80 17.72
CA VAL A 725 38.93 30.52 16.64
C VAL A 725 38.13 29.55 15.76
N GLU A 726 38.73 28.44 15.33
CA GLU A 726 38.05 27.40 14.55
C GLU A 726 36.85 26.80 15.30
N ARG A 727 36.94 26.68 16.63
CA ARG A 727 35.83 26.18 17.45
C ARG A 727 34.67 27.14 17.56
N HIS A 728 34.92 28.44 17.51
CA HIS A 728 33.89 29.47 17.39
C HIS A 728 33.43 29.67 15.94
N GLY A 729 33.69 28.70 15.04
CA GLY A 729 33.29 28.73 13.64
C GLY A 729 34.01 29.76 12.76
N GLY A 730 35.06 30.41 13.30
CA GLY A 730 35.79 31.48 12.64
C GLY A 730 37.10 31.03 11.97
N LYS A 731 37.83 32.01 11.42
CA LYS A 731 39.13 31.83 10.75
C LYS A 731 40.14 32.82 11.31
N ILE A 732 41.42 32.45 11.33
CA ILE A 732 42.55 33.33 11.67
C ILE A 732 43.57 33.38 10.52
N TRP A 733 44.08 34.57 10.24
CA TRP A 733 45.15 34.80 9.27
C TRP A 733 46.08 35.92 9.74
N VAL A 734 47.18 36.13 9.03
CA VAL A 734 48.24 37.06 9.41
C VAL A 734 48.78 37.82 8.20
N GLU A 735 49.07 39.10 8.39
CA GLU A 735 49.81 39.94 7.47
C GLU A 735 51.03 40.50 8.21
N SER A 736 52.23 40.37 7.65
CA SER A 736 53.44 40.79 8.34
C SER A 736 54.53 41.20 7.37
N ILE A 737 55.20 42.30 7.70
CA ILE A 737 56.35 42.82 6.96
C ILE A 737 57.54 42.83 7.92
N TYR A 738 58.62 42.15 7.52
CA TYR A 738 59.81 42.02 8.35
C TYR A 738 60.44 43.39 8.62
N GLY A 739 60.53 43.76 9.90
CA GLY A 739 61.05 45.05 10.36
C GLY A 739 60.00 46.14 10.58
N GLU A 740 58.75 45.94 10.17
CA GLU A 740 57.68 46.95 10.26
C GLU A 740 56.53 46.56 11.22
N GLY A 741 56.32 45.26 11.46
CA GLY A 741 55.33 44.77 12.43
C GLY A 741 54.48 43.60 11.90
N THR A 742 53.50 43.18 12.70
CA THR A 742 52.57 42.10 12.37
C THR A 742 51.12 42.50 12.65
N ILE A 743 50.20 42.03 11.81
CA ILE A 743 48.76 42.12 12.01
C ILE A 743 48.17 40.72 11.97
N PHE A 744 47.58 40.28 13.08
CA PHE A 744 46.77 39.06 13.13
C PHE A 744 45.30 39.42 13.01
N TYR A 745 44.58 38.72 12.15
CA TYR A 745 43.15 38.90 11.94
C TYR A 745 42.39 37.63 12.30
N PHE A 746 41.21 37.76 12.92
CA PHE A 746 40.35 36.60 13.16
C PHE A 746 38.85 36.92 13.20
N THR A 747 38.01 35.92 12.89
CA THR A 747 36.54 36.01 12.96
C THR A 747 35.98 35.11 14.07
N LEU A 748 34.74 35.39 14.52
CA LEU A 748 33.94 34.56 15.43
C LEU A 748 32.52 34.50 14.84
N LYS A 749 31.85 33.34 14.90
CA LYS A 749 30.47 33.14 14.40
C LYS A 749 29.44 33.03 15.50
#